data_AF-A0AAU2FFU5-F1
#
_entry.id   AF-A0AAU2FFU5-F1
#
_cell.length_a   1.000
_cell.length_b   1.000
_cell.length_c   1.000
_cell.angle_alpha   90.00
_cell.angle_beta   90.00
_cell.angle_gamma   90.00
#
_symmetry.space_group_name_H-M   'P 1'
#
loop_
_entity.id
_entity.type
_entity.pdbx_description
1 polymer ?
#
loop_
_entity_poly.entity_id
_entity_poly.type
_entity_poly.pdbx_seq_one_letter_code
_entity_poly.pdbx_strand_id
1 'polypeptide(L)'
;MAEYLSPGVYIEEIDAGPRPIAGVSTSTAGMVGVTARGPYTGKPKLVTNFLEFQTVFGGFLPEPGAGVRDDWANDPSEGGRWWLFPLAVKGFFDNGGQRLYVKRVAAADAKPASGELANGLVSPVASDAARGATSLQLGHLIGFTGVGQQIDILRGDDQQTIHTAVVAGYDMSARRIRLETPLPAEVRTARGDHVQVGQRGAEQTLRLSAVSPGAWGGGVQVRVQPMVGAALPVLPDPQEGALFITRLVADADADSESVEVAVARGLDPDDLPADVWAQIGPRRFKVQVSQPADGKVTLTFPADTTHAAWETGLTVRRVRRGNIAAGPTLRVGGASRLYEGAVVQADDGTALTALTVQAVAEDLVTLDRNVPGTLFETDRIHLVEAEVTTRFTDTAGAAVTETFPNLRLTGDTPANLTTALQNRSQLVQATALPGLSTDPTKFPVPATGSWLTLADGDDAYGSLSVADFVGTDGGSGRRTGIVALEDIDEVAVCAVPGMWSSTVESALVTHCELLRDRFAILDPRDGLDIEGIQTFREPFDTKYAALYYPWLVTRDPSTDRDVEVPPSGHMAGIYARVDVERGVHKAPANVVIRGIRQTDGIAQDITKRHQDLLNPKGINALRFFPGLGHRVWGARTLSSDSSWKYINVRRLFLFLEESIDEGTQWVVFEPNDESLWALVRQTVANFLTTVWRSGALAGTTADEAFFVACDRTTMTEDDLANGRLICVIGVAPVFPAEFVIFRIQQKTRETQLA
;
A
#
# COMPACT_ATOMS: atom_id res chain seq x y z
N MET A 1 -54.28 16.66 -19.00
CA MET A 1 -53.81 15.61 -19.93
C MET A 1 -53.60 16.30 -21.26
N ALA A 2 -52.37 16.33 -21.77
CA ALA A 2 -52.07 17.06 -23.00
C ALA A 2 -52.77 16.39 -24.20
N GLU A 3 -53.38 17.18 -25.07
CA GLU A 3 -54.05 16.70 -26.28
C GLU A 3 -53.04 16.71 -27.44
N TYR A 4 -52.61 15.52 -27.88
CA TYR A 4 -51.70 15.37 -29.02
C TYR A 4 -52.50 15.24 -30.31
N LEU A 5 -52.40 16.24 -31.20
CA LEU A 5 -53.23 16.40 -32.39
C LEU A 5 -52.63 15.82 -33.68
N SER A 6 -51.49 15.13 -33.62
CA SER A 6 -50.82 14.57 -34.80
C SER A 6 -49.91 13.36 -34.46
N PRO A 7 -49.70 12.39 -35.38
CA PRO A 7 -48.80 11.27 -35.15
C PRO A 7 -47.32 11.72 -35.14
N GLY A 8 -46.57 11.39 -34.09
CA GLY A 8 -45.13 11.70 -33.94
C GLY A 8 -44.49 10.97 -32.74
N VAL A 9 -43.16 11.02 -32.62
CA VAL A 9 -42.44 10.58 -31.40
C VAL A 9 -42.33 11.79 -30.47
N TYR A 10 -42.94 11.68 -29.30
CA TYR A 10 -42.89 12.70 -28.25
C TYR A 10 -42.02 12.18 -27.10
N ILE A 11 -41.02 12.96 -26.70
CA ILE A 11 -40.18 12.67 -25.54
C ILE A 11 -40.72 13.54 -24.41
N GLU A 12 -41.31 12.92 -23.40
CA GLU A 12 -41.61 13.55 -22.12
C GLU A 12 -40.46 13.25 -21.16
N GLU A 13 -39.87 14.31 -20.63
CA GLU A 13 -38.92 14.20 -19.53
C GLU A 13 -39.73 13.99 -18.25
N ILE A 14 -39.80 12.73 -17.81
CA ILE A 14 -40.37 12.39 -16.52
C ILE A 14 -39.22 12.52 -15.53
N ASP A 15 -39.21 13.60 -14.75
CA ASP A 15 -38.30 13.69 -13.61
C ASP A 15 -38.58 12.48 -12.71
N ALA A 16 -37.60 11.60 -12.57
CA ALA A 16 -37.67 10.54 -11.58
C ALA A 16 -37.80 11.25 -10.23
N GLY A 17 -38.96 11.12 -9.58
CA GLY A 17 -39.21 11.75 -8.28
C GLY A 17 -38.06 11.52 -7.29
N PRO A 18 -37.97 12.32 -6.23
CA PRO A 18 -36.79 12.38 -5.37
C PRO A 18 -36.40 11.00 -4.86
N ARG A 19 -35.07 10.78 -4.79
CA ARG A 19 -34.52 9.53 -4.30
C ARG A 19 -34.95 9.33 -2.84
N PRO A 20 -35.42 8.14 -2.46
CA PRO A 20 -35.74 7.86 -1.06
C PRO A 20 -34.49 8.01 -0.20
N ILE A 21 -34.65 8.57 1.00
CA ILE A 21 -33.57 8.68 2.00
C ILE A 21 -33.13 7.26 2.40
N ALA A 22 -31.84 6.99 2.22
CA ALA A 22 -31.20 5.78 2.72
C ALA A 22 -30.68 6.02 4.14
N GLY A 23 -30.77 5.01 5.00
CA GLY A 23 -30.18 5.09 6.34
C GLY A 23 -28.65 5.00 6.26
N VAL A 24 -27.96 5.91 6.95
CA VAL A 24 -26.50 5.86 7.05
C VAL A 24 -26.00 4.70 7.91
N SER A 25 -24.74 4.31 7.71
CA SER A 25 -24.11 3.25 8.50
C SER A 25 -23.82 3.72 9.92
N THR A 26 -24.41 3.07 10.93
CA THR A 26 -24.08 3.33 12.35
C THR A 26 -23.00 2.41 12.92
N SER A 27 -22.52 1.44 12.13
CA SER A 27 -21.60 0.38 12.56
C SER A 27 -20.13 0.64 12.22
N THR A 28 -19.82 1.74 11.53
CA THR A 28 -18.46 2.10 11.13
C THR A 28 -17.77 2.84 12.27
N ALA A 29 -16.60 2.33 12.68
CA ALA A 29 -15.81 2.92 13.75
C ALA A 29 -14.58 3.66 13.22
N GLY A 30 -14.14 4.69 13.94
CA GLY A 30 -12.88 5.38 13.76
C GLY A 30 -12.05 5.26 15.04
N MET A 31 -10.81 4.81 14.92
CA MET A 31 -9.92 4.69 16.07
C MET A 31 -8.57 5.34 15.80
N VAL A 32 -8.05 5.99 16.84
CA VAL A 32 -6.75 6.66 16.83
C VAL A 32 -5.83 5.97 17.82
N GLY A 33 -4.60 5.67 17.41
CA GLY A 33 -3.63 5.05 18.30
C GLY A 33 -2.30 4.73 17.65
N VAL A 34 -1.36 4.27 18.46
CA VAL A 34 0.00 3.95 18.02
C VAL A 34 0.03 2.57 17.38
N THR A 35 0.77 2.43 16.28
CA THR A 35 0.97 1.16 15.58
C THR A 35 2.43 0.99 15.16
N ALA A 36 2.86 -0.25 14.93
CA ALA A 36 4.26 -0.59 14.65
C ALA A 36 4.75 0.02 13.32
N ARG A 37 3.87 0.08 12.32
CA ARG A 37 4.12 0.70 11.01
C ARG A 37 2.83 1.23 10.40
N GLY A 38 2.89 1.66 9.15
CA GLY A 38 1.73 2.00 8.34
C GLY A 38 1.57 3.49 8.11
N PRO A 39 0.55 3.89 7.31
CA PRO A 39 0.35 5.28 6.90
C PRO A 39 0.24 6.23 8.09
N TYR A 40 1.18 7.16 8.19
CA TYR A 40 1.16 8.25 9.16
C TYR A 40 0.50 9.51 8.56
N THR A 41 0.86 9.83 7.32
CA THR A 41 0.25 10.89 6.52
C THR A 41 -0.96 10.37 5.74
N GLY A 42 -1.80 11.29 5.25
CA GLY A 42 -3.03 10.94 4.55
C GLY A 42 -4.23 10.77 5.48
N LYS A 43 -5.37 10.45 4.85
CA LYS A 43 -6.63 10.15 5.53
C LYS A 43 -6.52 8.87 6.37
N PRO A 44 -7.35 8.69 7.42
CA PRO A 44 -7.47 7.42 8.12
C PRO A 44 -7.67 6.25 7.15
N LYS A 45 -7.01 5.11 7.41
CA LYS A 45 -7.06 3.96 6.52
C LYS A 45 -8.14 2.98 6.99
N LEU A 46 -9.06 2.66 6.09
CA LEU A 46 -10.05 1.60 6.31
C LEU A 46 -9.34 0.23 6.36
N VAL A 47 -9.73 -0.56 7.36
CA VAL A 47 -9.44 -1.99 7.48
C VAL A 47 -10.74 -2.73 7.80
N THR A 48 -10.90 -3.91 7.23
CA THR A 48 -12.15 -4.70 7.30
C THR A 48 -12.05 -5.95 8.16
N ASN A 49 -10.83 -6.33 8.54
CA ASN A 49 -10.53 -7.43 9.44
C ASN A 49 -9.17 -7.23 10.11
N PHE A 50 -8.88 -8.04 11.13
CA PHE A 50 -7.64 -7.90 11.89
C PHE A 50 -6.38 -8.28 11.09
N LEU A 51 -6.47 -9.23 10.14
CA LEU A 51 -5.33 -9.60 9.29
C LEU A 51 -4.93 -8.43 8.35
N GLU A 52 -5.91 -7.72 7.83
CA GLU A 52 -5.69 -6.50 7.05
C GLU A 52 -5.04 -5.41 7.92
N PHE A 53 -5.52 -5.23 9.16
CA PHE A 53 -4.85 -4.35 10.13
C PHE A 53 -3.38 -4.74 10.33
N GLN A 54 -3.07 -6.02 10.54
CA GLN A 54 -1.69 -6.49 10.71
C GLN A 54 -0.83 -6.25 9.46
N THR A 55 -1.41 -6.43 8.27
CA THR A 55 -0.72 -6.23 6.99
C THR A 55 -0.40 -4.76 6.73
N VAL A 56 -1.25 -3.84 7.19
CA VAL A 56 -1.07 -2.39 6.96
C VAL A 56 -0.26 -1.74 8.09
N PHE A 57 -0.63 -2.02 9.33
CA PHE A 57 -0.15 -1.31 10.52
C PHE A 57 0.85 -2.11 11.38
N GLY A 58 1.06 -3.38 11.06
CA GLY A 58 1.86 -4.31 11.86
C GLY A 58 1.05 -5.01 12.95
N GLY A 59 1.70 -5.95 13.64
CA GLY A 59 1.08 -6.77 14.67
C GLY A 59 0.86 -6.07 16.01
N PHE A 60 0.89 -6.87 17.08
CA PHE A 60 0.84 -6.35 18.44
C PHE A 60 2.10 -5.53 18.75
N LEU A 61 1.93 -4.49 19.56
CA LEU A 61 3.04 -3.67 20.05
C LEU A 61 3.58 -4.26 21.34
N PRO A 62 4.91 -4.36 21.50
CA PRO A 62 5.49 -4.70 22.80
C PRO A 62 5.26 -3.55 23.79
N GLU A 63 5.20 -3.89 25.08
CA GLU A 63 5.27 -2.89 26.15
C GLU A 63 6.58 -2.08 26.01
N PRO A 64 6.54 -0.74 26.04
CA PRO A 64 7.74 0.07 25.94
C PRO A 64 8.64 -0.10 27.18
N GLY A 65 9.88 0.37 27.10
CA GLY A 65 10.81 0.33 28.23
C GLY A 65 10.25 1.06 29.47
N ALA A 66 10.67 0.62 30.65
CA ALA A 66 10.08 1.04 31.94
C ALA A 66 9.97 2.56 32.11
N GLY A 67 10.94 3.36 31.63
CA GLY A 67 10.85 4.83 31.68
C GLY A 67 9.61 5.36 30.97
N VAL A 68 9.48 5.08 29.67
CA VAL A 68 8.32 5.49 28.87
C VAL A 68 7.03 4.88 29.43
N ARG A 69 7.03 3.60 29.78
CA ARG A 69 5.86 2.94 30.36
C ARG A 69 5.39 3.64 31.62
N ASP A 70 6.30 3.92 32.55
CA ASP A 70 5.96 4.47 33.86
C ASP A 70 5.55 5.94 33.77
N ASP A 71 6.14 6.72 32.86
CA ASP A 71 5.74 8.11 32.56
C ASP A 71 4.28 8.16 32.11
N TRP A 72 3.85 7.22 31.26
CA TRP A 72 2.48 7.15 30.76
C TRP A 72 1.51 6.45 31.73
N ALA A 73 1.88 5.31 32.32
CA ALA A 73 0.95 4.50 33.12
C ALA A 73 0.72 5.05 34.54
N ASN A 74 1.67 5.82 35.07
CA ASN A 74 1.57 6.39 36.42
C ASN A 74 1.01 7.81 36.44
N ASP A 75 0.83 8.46 35.29
CA ASP A 75 0.12 9.75 35.21
C ASP A 75 -1.40 9.52 35.21
N PRO A 76 -2.12 9.84 36.31
CA PRO A 76 -3.56 9.62 36.39
C PRO A 76 -4.37 10.59 35.50
N SER A 77 -3.80 11.74 35.13
CA SER A 77 -4.49 12.83 34.43
C SER A 77 -4.17 12.90 32.94
N GLU A 78 -2.95 12.56 32.55
CA GLU A 78 -2.44 12.67 31.18
C GLU A 78 -1.83 11.36 30.66
N GLY A 79 -2.15 10.26 31.32
CA GLY A 79 -1.59 8.94 31.04
C GLY A 79 -2.34 8.07 30.03
N GLY A 80 -1.79 6.88 29.85
CA GLY A 80 -2.36 5.85 29.00
C GLY A 80 -1.48 4.59 28.89
N ARG A 81 -2.03 3.57 28.26
CA ARG A 81 -1.33 2.36 27.80
C ARG A 81 -1.52 2.19 26.30
N TRP A 82 -1.05 3.17 25.53
CA TRP A 82 -1.25 3.25 24.08
C TRP A 82 -0.75 2.01 23.30
N TRP A 83 0.20 1.25 23.84
CA TRP A 83 0.68 0.00 23.22
C TRP A 83 -0.36 -1.12 23.21
N LEU A 84 -1.46 -0.98 23.96
CA LEU A 84 -2.59 -1.91 23.94
C LEU A 84 -3.55 -1.65 22.76
N PHE A 85 -3.31 -0.60 21.97
CA PHE A 85 -4.17 -0.23 20.84
C PHE A 85 -4.43 -1.40 19.86
N PRO A 86 -3.42 -2.18 19.39
CA PRO A 86 -3.68 -3.33 18.53
C PRO A 86 -4.57 -4.41 19.16
N LEU A 87 -4.50 -4.61 20.48
CA LEU A 87 -5.37 -5.55 21.20
C LEU A 87 -6.81 -5.05 21.25
N ALA A 88 -7.01 -3.74 21.43
CA ALA A 88 -8.34 -3.13 21.36
C ALA A 88 -8.95 -3.26 19.94
N VAL A 89 -8.14 -3.06 18.89
CA VAL A 89 -8.56 -3.29 17.50
C VAL A 89 -8.92 -4.77 17.26
N LYS A 90 -8.16 -5.71 17.82
CA LYS A 90 -8.55 -7.13 17.79
C LYS A 90 -9.90 -7.35 18.48
N GLY A 91 -10.11 -6.73 19.64
CA GLY A 91 -11.37 -6.76 20.39
C GLY A 91 -12.57 -6.26 19.59
N PHE A 92 -12.39 -5.22 18.77
CA PHE A 92 -13.41 -4.71 17.85
C PHE A 92 -13.86 -5.80 16.85
N PHE A 93 -12.90 -6.42 16.15
CA PHE A 93 -13.19 -7.45 15.15
C PHE A 93 -13.74 -8.74 15.79
N ASP A 94 -13.19 -9.18 16.91
CA ASP A 94 -13.68 -10.35 17.66
C ASP A 94 -15.14 -10.17 18.12
N ASN A 95 -15.57 -8.92 18.34
CA ASN A 95 -16.93 -8.58 18.73
C ASN A 95 -17.88 -8.32 17.56
N GLY A 96 -17.45 -8.52 16.32
CA GLY A 96 -18.31 -8.43 15.14
C GLY A 96 -18.30 -7.08 14.44
N GLY A 97 -17.37 -6.19 14.79
CA GLY A 97 -17.07 -5.03 13.98
C GLY A 97 -16.53 -5.42 12.60
N GLN A 98 -16.89 -4.67 11.56
CA GLN A 98 -16.55 -5.00 10.16
C GLN A 98 -15.84 -3.87 9.41
N ARG A 99 -16.01 -2.62 9.84
CA ARG A 99 -15.46 -1.43 9.18
C ARG A 99 -14.80 -0.55 10.23
N LEU A 100 -13.48 -0.48 10.18
CA LEU A 100 -12.70 0.33 11.10
C LEU A 100 -11.75 1.23 10.31
N TYR A 101 -11.90 2.53 10.45
CA TYR A 101 -10.90 3.50 10.04
C TYR A 101 -9.86 3.67 11.14
N VAL A 102 -8.59 3.50 10.81
CA VAL A 102 -7.47 3.66 11.75
C VAL A 102 -6.64 4.86 11.34
N LYS A 103 -6.39 5.77 12.30
CA LYS A 103 -5.35 6.78 12.18
C LYS A 103 -4.19 6.43 13.11
N ARG A 104 -3.02 6.21 12.52
CA ARG A 104 -1.77 5.99 13.27
C ARG A 104 -1.32 7.29 13.94
N VAL A 105 -0.94 7.17 15.20
CA VAL A 105 -0.21 8.18 15.98
C VAL A 105 1.26 7.79 16.02
N ALA A 106 2.14 8.77 15.81
CA ALA A 106 3.58 8.66 16.00
C ALA A 106 4.10 9.99 16.55
N ALA A 107 5.21 9.95 17.28
CA ALA A 107 5.84 11.15 17.83
C ALA A 107 6.30 12.08 16.68
N ALA A 108 6.27 13.39 16.94
CA ALA A 108 6.60 14.40 15.93
C ALA A 108 8.04 14.31 15.38
N ASP A 109 8.98 13.78 16.17
CA ASP A 109 10.39 13.57 15.84
C ASP A 109 10.73 12.11 15.49
N ALA A 110 9.73 11.25 15.33
CA ALA A 110 9.91 9.90 14.84
C ALA A 110 10.55 9.90 13.43
N LYS A 111 11.45 8.95 13.19
CA LYS A 111 12.30 8.92 11.99
C LYS A 111 12.06 7.65 11.17
N PRO A 112 11.91 7.77 9.83
CA PRO A 112 11.95 6.60 8.97
C PRO A 112 13.36 6.04 8.93
N ALA A 113 13.47 4.71 8.94
CA ALA A 113 14.74 4.07 8.65
C ALA A 113 15.19 4.46 7.24
N SER A 114 16.48 4.71 7.06
CA SER A 114 17.02 5.05 5.75
C SER A 114 18.38 4.41 5.51
N GLY A 115 18.80 4.43 4.26
CA GLY A 115 20.10 3.96 3.83
C GLY A 115 20.45 4.57 2.48
N GLU A 116 21.74 4.68 2.21
CA GLU A 116 22.23 5.32 1.00
C GLU A 116 23.00 4.31 0.15
N LEU A 117 22.77 4.38 -1.15
CA LEU A 117 23.55 3.68 -2.16
C LEU A 117 24.66 4.59 -2.66
N ALA A 118 25.76 4.00 -3.08
CA ALA A 118 26.89 4.67 -3.69
C ALA A 118 27.10 4.20 -5.14
N ASN A 119 28.07 4.81 -5.82
CA ASN A 119 28.44 4.43 -7.18
C ASN A 119 29.17 3.08 -7.22
N GLY A 120 28.79 2.18 -8.11
CA GLY A 120 29.56 0.98 -8.40
C GLY A 120 28.78 -0.02 -9.26
N LEU A 121 29.38 -1.16 -9.55
CA LEU A 121 28.72 -2.19 -10.36
C LEU A 121 28.93 -3.56 -9.75
N VAL A 122 27.81 -4.20 -9.38
CA VAL A 122 27.80 -5.56 -8.85
C VAL A 122 26.78 -6.40 -9.60
N SER A 123 27.15 -7.63 -9.95
CA SER A 123 26.26 -8.62 -10.55
C SER A 123 26.18 -9.85 -9.65
N PRO A 124 24.99 -10.21 -9.12
CA PRO A 124 24.87 -11.37 -8.25
C PRO A 124 25.18 -12.65 -9.03
N VAL A 125 25.71 -13.65 -8.35
CA VAL A 125 25.85 -14.98 -8.93
C VAL A 125 24.44 -15.57 -9.09
N ALA A 126 24.15 -16.09 -10.28
CA ALA A 126 22.83 -16.63 -10.62
C ALA A 126 22.77 -18.16 -10.49
N SER A 127 23.92 -18.85 -10.46
CA SER A 127 24.01 -20.29 -10.22
C SER A 127 25.28 -20.63 -9.45
N ASP A 128 25.19 -21.60 -8.55
CA ASP A 128 26.36 -22.08 -7.79
C ASP A 128 27.46 -22.59 -8.74
N ALA A 129 28.72 -22.39 -8.35
CA ALA A 129 29.88 -22.88 -9.08
C ALA A 129 30.89 -23.51 -8.12
N ALA A 130 31.36 -24.70 -8.47
CA ALA A 130 32.34 -25.43 -7.67
C ALA A 130 33.75 -24.83 -7.80
N ARG A 131 34.59 -25.10 -6.80
CA ARG A 131 36.03 -24.88 -6.89
C ARG A 131 36.58 -25.53 -8.17
N GLY A 132 37.45 -24.81 -8.89
CA GLY A 132 38.03 -25.27 -10.15
C GLY A 132 37.21 -24.90 -11.39
N ALA A 133 35.97 -24.40 -11.24
CA ALA A 133 35.19 -23.97 -12.39
C ALA A 133 35.80 -22.73 -13.05
N THR A 134 35.74 -22.67 -14.37
CA THR A 134 36.20 -21.53 -15.19
C THR A 134 35.03 -20.75 -15.79
N SER A 135 33.80 -21.08 -15.42
CA SER A 135 32.58 -20.45 -15.94
C SER A 135 31.67 -20.05 -14.79
N LEU A 136 31.14 -18.83 -14.85
CA LEU A 136 30.19 -18.28 -13.88
C LEU A 136 28.96 -17.74 -14.60
N GLN A 137 27.78 -18.05 -14.06
CA GLN A 137 26.53 -17.44 -14.50
C GLN A 137 26.13 -16.32 -13.54
N LEU A 138 25.82 -15.15 -14.09
CA LEU A 138 25.57 -13.93 -13.35
C LEU A 138 24.15 -13.40 -13.58
N GLY A 139 23.70 -12.49 -12.72
CA GLY A 139 22.39 -11.84 -12.82
C GLY A 139 22.26 -10.98 -14.09
N HIS A 140 23.34 -10.29 -14.45
CA HIS A 140 23.48 -9.51 -15.68
C HIS A 140 24.95 -9.38 -16.10
N LEU A 141 25.19 -8.98 -17.35
CA LEU A 141 26.49 -8.51 -17.85
C LEU A 141 26.45 -7.03 -18.28
N ILE A 142 25.44 -6.30 -17.82
CA ILE A 142 25.31 -4.86 -18.04
C ILE A 142 26.44 -4.12 -17.31
N GLY A 143 27.10 -3.19 -18.01
CA GLY A 143 28.23 -2.38 -17.53
C GLY A 143 29.60 -3.08 -17.54
N PHE A 144 29.65 -4.34 -17.97
CA PHE A 144 30.91 -5.02 -18.26
C PHE A 144 31.52 -4.45 -19.54
N THR A 145 32.84 -4.56 -19.70
CA THR A 145 33.57 -4.13 -20.91
C THR A 145 33.90 -5.29 -21.84
N GLY A 146 33.76 -6.54 -21.39
CA GLY A 146 33.97 -7.74 -22.19
C GLY A 146 35.29 -8.47 -21.87
N VAL A 147 35.95 -9.00 -22.90
CA VAL A 147 37.17 -9.81 -22.75
C VAL A 147 38.34 -8.96 -22.26
N GLY A 148 39.17 -9.51 -21.37
CA GLY A 148 40.30 -8.82 -20.73
C GLY A 148 39.93 -7.95 -19.53
N GLN A 149 38.65 -7.86 -19.18
CA GLN A 149 38.19 -7.11 -18.01
C GLN A 149 38.59 -7.82 -16.71
N GLN A 150 39.23 -7.10 -15.80
CA GLN A 150 39.46 -7.58 -14.44
C GLN A 150 38.19 -7.39 -13.58
N ILE A 151 37.86 -8.42 -12.80
CA ILE A 151 36.72 -8.46 -11.90
C ILE A 151 37.11 -9.06 -10.55
N ASP A 152 36.38 -8.68 -9.50
CA ASP A 152 36.51 -9.27 -8.17
C ASP A 152 35.26 -10.11 -7.86
N ILE A 153 35.46 -11.31 -7.32
CA ILE A 153 34.40 -12.21 -6.90
C ILE A 153 34.43 -12.22 -5.39
N LEU A 154 33.35 -11.77 -4.74
CA LEU A 154 33.28 -11.59 -3.30
C LEU A 154 32.16 -12.43 -2.70
N ARG A 155 32.36 -12.84 -1.44
CA ARG A 155 31.32 -13.47 -0.64
C ARG A 155 30.23 -12.48 -0.26
N GLY A 156 28.98 -12.95 -0.23
CA GLY A 156 27.84 -12.10 0.11
C GLY A 156 27.71 -11.79 1.60
N ASP A 157 28.22 -12.65 2.48
CA ASP A 157 28.06 -12.57 3.94
C ASP A 157 29.17 -11.75 4.62
N ASP A 158 30.43 -12.05 4.35
CA ASP A 158 31.60 -11.45 5.01
C ASP A 158 32.40 -10.47 4.11
N GLN A 159 31.99 -10.30 2.84
CA GLN A 159 32.68 -9.49 1.83
C GLN A 159 34.12 -9.93 1.53
N GLN A 160 34.53 -11.14 1.94
CA GLN A 160 35.86 -11.64 1.64
C GLN A 160 36.00 -11.89 0.12
N THR A 161 37.09 -11.41 -0.47
CA THR A 161 37.45 -11.73 -1.85
C THR A 161 37.69 -13.22 -2.00
N ILE A 162 36.86 -13.87 -2.83
CA ILE A 162 37.03 -15.26 -3.25
C ILE A 162 38.13 -15.32 -4.31
N HIS A 163 38.08 -14.44 -5.30
CA HIS A 163 39.00 -14.44 -6.45
C HIS A 163 39.06 -13.08 -7.14
N THR A 164 40.21 -12.72 -7.66
CA THR A 164 40.37 -11.62 -8.63
C THR A 164 40.73 -12.24 -9.97
N ALA A 165 39.84 -12.09 -10.95
CA ALA A 165 39.90 -12.83 -12.22
C ALA A 165 39.86 -11.88 -13.41
N VAL A 166 40.34 -12.37 -14.56
CA VAL A 166 40.19 -11.71 -15.86
C VAL A 166 39.17 -12.49 -16.68
N VAL A 167 38.27 -11.77 -17.35
CA VAL A 167 37.25 -12.33 -18.24
C VAL A 167 37.91 -12.80 -19.55
N ALA A 168 37.97 -14.12 -19.76
CA ALA A 168 38.49 -14.74 -20.98
C ALA A 168 37.47 -14.81 -22.13
N GLY A 169 36.18 -14.63 -21.83
CA GLY A 169 35.08 -14.75 -22.77
C GLY A 169 33.75 -14.55 -22.07
N TYR A 170 32.69 -14.24 -22.83
CA TYR A 170 31.35 -14.10 -22.28
C TYR A 170 30.27 -14.54 -23.27
N ASP A 171 29.09 -14.76 -22.74
CA ASP A 171 27.85 -15.00 -23.48
C ASP A 171 26.76 -14.12 -22.84
N MET A 172 26.37 -13.06 -23.57
CA MET A 172 25.34 -12.11 -23.13
C MET A 172 23.97 -12.78 -22.97
N SER A 173 23.63 -13.74 -23.82
CA SER A 173 22.32 -14.40 -23.81
C SER A 173 22.20 -15.34 -22.61
N ALA A 174 23.27 -16.09 -22.31
CA ALA A 174 23.33 -16.97 -21.15
C ALA A 174 23.68 -16.23 -19.85
N ARG A 175 24.09 -14.96 -19.93
CA ARG A 175 24.65 -14.14 -18.83
C ARG A 175 25.82 -14.86 -18.15
N ARG A 176 26.71 -15.40 -18.97
CA ARG A 176 27.81 -16.26 -18.52
C ARG A 176 29.15 -15.63 -18.87
N ILE A 177 30.07 -15.64 -17.93
CA ILE A 177 31.47 -15.29 -18.16
C ILE A 177 32.35 -16.53 -18.06
N ARG A 178 33.42 -16.56 -18.84
CA ARG A 178 34.53 -17.49 -18.71
C ARG A 178 35.71 -16.75 -18.09
N LEU A 179 36.33 -17.37 -17.09
CA LEU A 179 37.49 -16.83 -16.37
C LEU A 179 38.78 -17.37 -17.00
N GLU A 180 39.82 -16.55 -17.05
CA GLU A 180 41.16 -16.99 -17.47
C GLU A 180 41.76 -18.02 -16.50
N THR A 181 41.50 -17.85 -15.20
CA THR A 181 41.96 -18.76 -14.14
C THR A 181 40.78 -19.40 -13.41
N PRO A 182 40.89 -20.70 -13.03
CA PRO A 182 39.81 -21.41 -12.36
C PRO A 182 39.56 -20.88 -10.95
N LEU A 183 38.33 -21.01 -10.47
CA LEU A 183 37.93 -20.54 -9.14
C LEU A 183 38.72 -21.25 -8.02
N PRO A 184 39.32 -20.50 -7.07
CA PRO A 184 40.07 -21.08 -5.96
C PRO A 184 39.16 -21.70 -4.89
N ALA A 185 37.88 -21.28 -4.82
CA ALA A 185 36.85 -21.80 -3.92
C ALA A 185 35.47 -21.82 -4.60
N GLU A 186 34.50 -22.46 -3.96
CA GLU A 186 33.11 -22.46 -4.43
C GLU A 186 32.44 -21.09 -4.28
N VAL A 187 31.46 -20.84 -5.15
CA VAL A 187 30.64 -19.63 -5.17
C VAL A 187 29.17 -20.05 -5.09
N ARG A 188 28.39 -19.41 -4.22
CA ARG A 188 27.01 -19.83 -3.88
C ARG A 188 26.02 -18.68 -3.96
N THR A 189 24.89 -18.95 -4.61
CA THR A 189 23.75 -18.04 -4.71
C THR A 189 23.11 -17.75 -3.34
N ALA A 190 22.92 -18.80 -2.52
CA ALA A 190 22.28 -18.69 -1.21
C ALA A 190 23.05 -17.81 -0.20
N ARG A 191 24.37 -17.68 -0.37
CA ARG A 191 25.23 -16.80 0.44
C ARG A 191 25.21 -15.35 -0.06
N GLY A 192 24.68 -15.11 -1.26
CA GLY A 192 24.68 -13.79 -1.90
C GLY A 192 26.02 -13.42 -2.54
N ASP A 193 26.83 -14.42 -2.91
CA ASP A 193 28.11 -14.20 -3.58
C ASP A 193 27.86 -13.44 -4.91
N HIS A 194 28.76 -12.51 -5.24
CA HIS A 194 28.57 -11.59 -6.35
C HIS A 194 29.89 -11.21 -7.02
N VAL A 195 29.80 -10.76 -8.26
CA VAL A 195 30.90 -10.19 -9.02
C VAL A 195 30.85 -8.67 -8.91
N GLN A 196 31.95 -8.06 -8.57
CA GLN A 196 32.15 -6.61 -8.59
C GLN A 196 33.03 -6.24 -9.79
N VAL A 197 32.62 -5.18 -10.48
CA VAL A 197 33.38 -4.58 -11.57
C VAL A 197 33.95 -3.24 -11.08
N GLY A 198 35.27 -3.10 -11.11
CA GLY A 198 35.94 -1.90 -10.62
C GLY A 198 35.79 -1.70 -9.11
N GLN A 199 35.92 -0.45 -8.65
CA GLN A 199 35.80 -0.07 -7.25
C GLN A 199 34.45 0.60 -6.98
N ARG A 200 33.90 0.39 -5.78
CA ARG A 200 32.75 1.17 -5.31
C ARG A 200 33.24 2.58 -4.93
N GLY A 201 32.57 3.60 -5.45
CA GLY A 201 32.81 5.00 -5.12
C GLY A 201 32.22 5.37 -3.77
N ALA A 202 32.67 6.50 -3.22
CA ALA A 202 32.11 7.09 -2.00
C ALA A 202 30.95 8.07 -2.27
N GLU A 203 30.75 8.44 -3.52
CA GLU A 203 29.70 9.38 -3.93
C GLU A 203 28.33 8.69 -3.89
N GLN A 204 27.40 9.33 -3.18
CA GLN A 204 26.07 8.78 -2.92
C GLN A 204 25.12 9.05 -4.09
N THR A 205 24.33 8.04 -4.43
CA THR A 205 23.48 8.03 -5.63
C THR A 205 22.00 8.11 -5.30
N LEU A 206 21.53 7.25 -4.39
CA LEU A 206 20.14 7.18 -3.98
C LEU A 206 20.07 7.08 -2.47
N ARG A 207 19.17 7.86 -1.87
CA ARG A 207 18.72 7.64 -0.50
C ARG A 207 17.40 6.89 -0.53
N LEU A 208 17.36 5.74 0.13
CA LEU A 208 16.16 4.94 0.31
C LEU A 208 15.68 5.16 1.75
N SER A 209 14.40 5.42 1.93
CA SER A 209 13.79 5.60 3.25
C SER A 209 12.53 4.76 3.35
N ALA A 210 12.25 4.21 4.53
CA ALA A 210 10.99 3.55 4.79
C ALA A 210 9.82 4.53 4.59
N VAL A 211 8.67 4.06 4.07
CA VAL A 211 7.52 4.95 3.76
C VAL A 211 6.93 5.64 4.99
N SER A 212 7.17 5.09 6.18
CA SER A 212 6.63 5.61 7.43
C SER A 212 7.68 5.53 8.53
N PRO A 213 7.68 6.46 9.50
CA PRO A 213 8.61 6.44 10.61
C PRO A 213 8.46 5.18 11.48
N GLY A 214 9.54 4.86 12.20
CA GLY A 214 9.59 3.79 13.18
C GLY A 214 10.73 2.80 12.97
N ALA A 215 11.05 2.07 14.05
CA ALA A 215 12.13 1.09 14.06
C ALA A 215 11.89 -0.10 13.11
N TRP A 216 10.63 -0.36 12.74
CA TRP A 216 10.24 -1.40 11.78
C TRP A 216 11.02 -1.31 10.46
N GLY A 217 11.36 -0.09 10.03
CA GLY A 217 12.06 0.15 8.78
C GLY A 217 13.45 -0.49 8.75
N GLY A 218 14.07 -0.73 9.92
CA GLY A 218 15.36 -1.43 10.02
C GLY A 218 15.34 -2.88 9.51
N GLY A 219 14.16 -3.49 9.41
CA GLY A 219 13.96 -4.81 8.81
C GLY A 219 13.82 -4.78 7.29
N VAL A 220 13.77 -3.60 6.66
CA VAL A 220 13.58 -3.46 5.22
C VAL A 220 14.91 -3.58 4.50
N GLN A 221 14.95 -4.43 3.48
CA GLN A 221 16.10 -4.61 2.61
C GLN A 221 15.73 -4.25 1.18
N VAL A 222 16.59 -3.47 0.53
CA VAL A 222 16.40 -2.95 -0.81
C VAL A 222 17.56 -3.38 -1.69
N ARG A 223 17.25 -3.77 -2.91
CA ARG A 223 18.23 -4.07 -3.94
C ARG A 223 17.84 -3.36 -5.22
N VAL A 224 18.77 -2.60 -5.77
CA VAL A 224 18.65 -1.92 -7.06
C VAL A 224 19.63 -2.61 -8.00
N GLN A 225 19.17 -3.10 -9.14
CA GLN A 225 20.00 -3.82 -10.10
C GLN A 225 19.76 -3.31 -11.52
N PRO A 226 20.78 -3.30 -12.38
CA PRO A 226 20.55 -3.04 -13.78
C PRO A 226 19.82 -4.24 -14.42
N MET A 227 18.93 -3.95 -15.33
CA MET A 227 18.18 -4.93 -16.10
C MET A 227 18.13 -4.55 -17.58
N VAL A 228 17.88 -5.55 -18.43
CA VAL A 228 17.59 -5.32 -19.84
C VAL A 228 16.09 -5.08 -19.99
N GLY A 229 15.69 -3.84 -20.23
CA GLY A 229 14.28 -3.49 -20.50
C GLY A 229 13.82 -3.96 -21.89
N ALA A 230 14.72 -3.91 -22.87
CA ALA A 230 14.48 -4.43 -24.21
C ALA A 230 15.78 -4.83 -24.92
N ALA A 231 15.76 -5.92 -25.68
CA ALA A 231 16.81 -6.27 -26.63
C ALA A 231 16.31 -5.94 -28.04
N LEU A 232 16.83 -4.87 -28.63
CA LEU A 232 16.36 -4.30 -29.89
C LEU A 232 17.29 -4.74 -31.04
N PRO A 233 16.74 -5.23 -32.17
CA PRO A 233 17.55 -5.64 -33.30
C PRO A 233 18.22 -4.42 -33.96
N VAL A 234 19.48 -4.57 -34.33
CA VAL A 234 20.15 -3.64 -35.23
C VAL A 234 19.58 -3.84 -36.63
N LEU A 235 19.28 -2.74 -37.33
CA LEU A 235 18.83 -2.79 -38.71
C LEU A 235 20.03 -2.61 -39.66
N PRO A 236 19.99 -3.23 -40.85
CA PRO A 236 21.05 -3.07 -41.83
C PRO A 236 21.16 -1.61 -42.31
N ASP A 237 22.40 -1.19 -42.57
CA ASP A 237 22.65 0.08 -43.24
C ASP A 237 22.04 0.06 -44.65
N PRO A 238 21.35 1.13 -45.09
CA PRO A 238 20.79 1.21 -46.45
C PRO A 238 21.80 0.92 -47.57
N GLN A 239 23.10 1.19 -47.36
CA GLN A 239 24.15 1.01 -48.37
C GLN A 239 24.67 -0.44 -48.46
N GLU A 240 24.25 -1.34 -47.56
CA GLU A 240 24.69 -2.75 -47.61
C GLU A 240 23.98 -3.55 -48.72
N GLY A 241 22.91 -3.07 -49.35
CA GLY A 241 22.25 -3.81 -50.44
C GLY A 241 21.52 -5.09 -49.99
N ALA A 242 21.41 -6.08 -50.89
CA ALA A 242 20.49 -7.22 -50.75
C ALA A 242 21.00 -8.37 -49.85
N LEU A 243 20.10 -9.02 -49.11
CA LEU A 243 20.38 -10.25 -48.38
C LEU A 243 20.47 -11.45 -49.35
N PHE A 244 21.36 -12.40 -49.10
CA PHE A 244 21.30 -13.73 -49.70
C PHE A 244 21.36 -14.83 -48.62
N ILE A 245 20.72 -15.95 -48.91
CA ILE A 245 20.86 -17.20 -48.15
C ILE A 245 21.12 -18.29 -49.19
N THR A 246 22.21 -19.02 -49.02
CA THR A 246 22.64 -20.11 -49.90
C THR A 246 23.18 -21.27 -49.06
N ARG A 247 23.77 -22.26 -49.70
CA ARG A 247 24.38 -23.43 -49.07
C ARG A 247 25.70 -23.81 -49.75
N LEU A 248 26.60 -24.42 -48.98
CA LEU A 248 27.79 -25.05 -49.54
C LEU A 248 27.41 -26.13 -50.56
N VAL A 249 28.10 -26.17 -51.69
CA VAL A 249 27.88 -27.17 -52.75
C VAL A 249 28.94 -28.26 -52.78
N ALA A 250 29.96 -28.14 -51.94
CA ALA A 250 31.01 -29.11 -51.70
C ALA A 250 31.45 -29.05 -50.24
N ASP A 251 32.12 -30.11 -49.77
CA ASP A 251 32.78 -30.12 -48.47
C ASP A 251 33.94 -29.13 -48.48
N ALA A 252 34.16 -28.43 -47.38
CA ALA A 252 35.24 -27.48 -47.19
C ALA A 252 36.17 -28.00 -46.09
N ASP A 253 37.44 -28.18 -46.43
CA ASP A 253 38.47 -28.52 -45.44
C ASP A 253 38.63 -27.39 -44.40
N ALA A 254 39.18 -27.73 -43.23
CA ALA A 254 39.50 -26.72 -42.23
C ALA A 254 40.51 -25.69 -42.80
N ASP A 255 40.28 -24.41 -42.49
CA ASP A 255 41.13 -23.29 -42.91
C ASP A 255 41.31 -23.16 -44.45
N SER A 256 40.37 -23.68 -45.24
CA SER A 256 40.36 -23.52 -46.70
C SER A 256 40.31 -22.05 -47.12
N GLU A 257 41.05 -21.66 -48.16
CA GLU A 257 41.11 -20.26 -48.64
C GLU A 257 39.79 -19.78 -49.26
N SER A 258 38.95 -20.71 -49.73
CA SER A 258 37.66 -20.38 -50.35
C SER A 258 36.66 -21.52 -50.22
N VAL A 259 35.38 -21.19 -50.34
CA VAL A 259 34.28 -22.17 -50.37
C VAL A 259 33.36 -21.92 -51.56
N GLU A 260 32.83 -23.01 -52.14
CA GLU A 260 31.83 -22.94 -53.20
C GLU A 260 30.42 -22.96 -52.62
N VAL A 261 29.59 -22.02 -53.06
CA VAL A 261 28.16 -21.94 -52.71
C VAL A 261 27.28 -21.96 -53.96
N ALA A 262 26.02 -22.34 -53.78
CA ALA A 262 25.04 -22.29 -54.85
C ALA A 262 24.71 -20.82 -55.21
N VAL A 263 24.44 -20.55 -56.49
CA VAL A 263 23.92 -19.24 -56.91
C VAL A 263 22.60 -18.96 -56.19
N ALA A 264 22.45 -17.74 -55.68
CA ALA A 264 21.26 -17.29 -54.98
C ALA A 264 20.90 -15.85 -55.36
N ARG A 265 19.62 -15.50 -55.23
CA ARG A 265 19.17 -14.12 -55.45
C ARG A 265 19.84 -13.20 -54.43
N GLY A 266 20.43 -12.09 -54.90
CA GLY A 266 21.18 -11.15 -54.06
C GLY A 266 22.65 -11.52 -53.84
N LEU A 267 23.13 -12.62 -54.45
CA LEU A 267 24.54 -13.03 -54.49
C LEU A 267 25.13 -12.71 -55.87
N ASP A 268 25.08 -11.44 -56.25
CA ASP A 268 25.70 -10.90 -57.48
C ASP A 268 26.78 -9.89 -57.08
N PRO A 269 28.06 -10.11 -57.39
CA PRO A 269 29.14 -9.23 -56.96
C PRO A 269 28.99 -7.78 -57.45
N ASP A 270 28.27 -7.52 -58.55
CA ASP A 270 28.07 -6.17 -59.08
C ASP A 270 27.06 -5.35 -58.23
N ASP A 271 26.17 -6.03 -57.51
CA ASP A 271 25.15 -5.44 -56.61
C ASP A 271 25.58 -5.45 -55.13
N LEU A 272 26.79 -5.93 -54.83
CA LEU A 272 27.31 -6.11 -53.48
C LEU A 272 28.39 -5.05 -53.14
N PRO A 273 28.49 -4.61 -51.87
CA PRO A 273 29.56 -3.75 -51.43
C PRO A 273 30.91 -4.49 -51.46
N ALA A 274 32.01 -3.74 -51.51
CA ALA A 274 33.37 -4.31 -51.55
C ALA A 274 33.70 -5.22 -50.36
N ASP A 275 33.10 -4.96 -49.19
CA ASP A 275 33.25 -5.76 -47.98
C ASP A 275 31.98 -6.55 -47.71
N VAL A 276 31.96 -7.83 -48.10
CA VAL A 276 30.83 -8.74 -47.84
C VAL A 276 31.11 -9.59 -46.61
N TRP A 277 30.09 -9.76 -45.76
CA TRP A 277 30.16 -10.63 -44.60
C TRP A 277 29.15 -11.78 -44.73
N ALA A 278 29.63 -12.99 -44.47
CA ALA A 278 28.84 -14.20 -44.49
C ALA A 278 28.94 -14.93 -43.14
N GLN A 279 27.81 -15.38 -42.63
CA GLN A 279 27.76 -16.29 -41.50
C GLN A 279 27.73 -17.73 -42.01
N ILE A 280 28.71 -18.50 -41.54
CA ILE A 280 28.87 -19.92 -41.83
C ILE A 280 29.01 -20.64 -40.48
N GLY A 281 28.03 -21.46 -40.15
CA GLY A 281 27.90 -22.02 -38.79
C GLY A 281 27.74 -20.91 -37.73
N PRO A 282 28.47 -20.97 -36.60
CA PRO A 282 28.33 -20.01 -35.51
C PRO A 282 29.16 -18.72 -35.68
N ARG A 283 30.02 -18.63 -36.70
CA ARG A 283 30.95 -17.52 -36.89
C ARG A 283 30.62 -16.69 -38.14
N ARG A 284 31.01 -15.42 -38.10
CA ARG A 284 30.91 -14.48 -39.21
C ARG A 284 32.29 -14.33 -39.84
N PHE A 285 32.32 -14.32 -41.17
CA PHE A 285 33.54 -14.23 -41.96
C PHE A 285 33.40 -13.12 -42.98
N LYS A 286 34.47 -12.33 -43.13
CA LYS A 286 34.61 -11.44 -44.28
C LYS A 286 34.92 -12.30 -45.50
N VAL A 287 34.25 -12.06 -46.62
CA VAL A 287 34.39 -12.83 -47.86
C VAL A 287 34.43 -11.91 -49.07
N GLN A 288 35.17 -12.31 -50.10
CA GLN A 288 35.07 -11.76 -51.44
C GLN A 288 34.21 -12.67 -52.31
N VAL A 289 33.29 -12.09 -53.06
CA VAL A 289 32.34 -12.83 -53.90
C VAL A 289 32.82 -12.78 -55.34
N SER A 290 32.99 -13.94 -55.97
CA SER A 290 33.34 -14.05 -57.39
C SER A 290 32.12 -13.98 -58.31
N GLN A 291 32.34 -13.76 -59.60
CA GLN A 291 31.29 -13.84 -60.62
C GLN A 291 30.74 -15.28 -60.72
N PRO A 292 29.42 -15.49 -60.84
CA PRO A 292 28.84 -16.82 -60.98
C PRO A 292 29.42 -17.59 -62.18
N ALA A 293 29.88 -18.82 -61.94
CA ALA A 293 30.35 -19.74 -62.98
C ALA A 293 29.79 -21.14 -62.73
N ASP A 294 29.29 -21.80 -63.78
CA ASP A 294 28.75 -23.17 -63.72
C ASP A 294 27.69 -23.42 -62.62
N GLY A 295 26.86 -22.41 -62.34
CA GLY A 295 25.80 -22.49 -61.32
C GLY A 295 26.31 -22.40 -59.87
N LYS A 296 27.57 -22.03 -59.69
CA LYS A 296 28.23 -21.85 -58.39
C LYS A 296 28.82 -20.44 -58.26
N VAL A 297 29.08 -20.04 -57.02
CA VAL A 297 29.79 -18.81 -56.67
C VAL A 297 30.88 -19.19 -55.66
N THR A 298 32.10 -18.72 -55.88
CA THR A 298 33.21 -18.91 -54.93
C THR A 298 33.25 -17.73 -53.97
N LEU A 299 33.27 -18.03 -52.67
CA LEU A 299 33.52 -17.09 -51.59
C LEU A 299 34.96 -17.25 -51.10
N THR A 300 35.78 -16.23 -51.25
CA THR A 300 37.19 -16.26 -50.85
C THR A 300 37.38 -15.54 -49.52
N PHE A 301 38.09 -16.16 -48.58
CA PHE A 301 38.40 -15.54 -47.29
C PHE A 301 39.69 -14.71 -47.36
N PRO A 302 39.87 -13.69 -46.48
CA PRO A 302 41.16 -13.06 -46.28
C PRO A 302 42.23 -14.08 -45.87
N ALA A 303 43.49 -13.83 -46.21
CA ALA A 303 44.63 -14.63 -45.77
C ALA A 303 44.61 -14.78 -44.23
N ASP A 304 45.01 -15.96 -43.74
CA ASP A 304 45.06 -16.34 -42.32
C ASP A 304 43.70 -16.49 -41.61
N THR A 305 42.59 -16.57 -42.36
CA THR A 305 41.27 -16.86 -41.78
C THR A 305 41.19 -18.31 -41.30
N THR A 306 40.93 -18.52 -40.00
CA THR A 306 40.75 -19.86 -39.44
C THR A 306 39.29 -20.25 -39.28
N HIS A 307 38.93 -21.46 -39.74
CA HIS A 307 37.60 -22.03 -39.62
C HIS A 307 37.63 -23.57 -39.59
N ALA A 308 36.62 -24.16 -38.96
CA ALA A 308 36.47 -25.62 -38.94
C ALA A 308 36.10 -26.15 -40.34
N ALA A 309 36.33 -27.45 -40.56
CA ALA A 309 35.82 -28.13 -41.75
C ALA A 309 34.28 -28.11 -41.76
N TRP A 310 33.69 -28.01 -42.96
CA TRP A 310 32.25 -27.94 -43.15
C TRP A 310 31.79 -28.91 -44.23
N GLU A 311 30.60 -29.48 -44.02
CA GLU A 311 30.01 -30.43 -44.97
C GLU A 311 29.11 -29.71 -45.98
N THR A 312 28.99 -30.33 -47.15
CA THR A 312 28.08 -29.94 -48.22
C THR A 312 26.66 -29.74 -47.68
N GLY A 313 26.00 -28.66 -48.10
CA GLY A 313 24.64 -28.33 -47.68
C GLY A 313 24.54 -27.42 -46.45
N LEU A 314 25.66 -27.13 -45.77
CA LEU A 314 25.68 -26.14 -44.68
C LEU A 314 25.21 -24.77 -45.18
N THR A 315 24.33 -24.12 -44.43
CA THR A 315 23.78 -22.82 -44.79
C THR A 315 24.84 -21.73 -44.68
N VAL A 316 24.93 -20.91 -45.73
CA VAL A 316 25.74 -19.69 -45.79
C VAL A 316 24.78 -18.53 -45.96
N ARG A 317 24.75 -17.64 -44.98
CA ARG A 317 23.85 -16.48 -44.99
C ARG A 317 24.67 -15.20 -45.02
N ARG A 318 24.29 -14.24 -45.87
CA ARG A 318 24.82 -12.88 -45.78
C ARG A 318 24.40 -12.24 -44.46
N VAL A 319 25.34 -11.57 -43.81
CA VAL A 319 25.05 -10.72 -42.65
C VAL A 319 25.44 -9.29 -42.99
N ARG A 320 24.47 -8.38 -42.97
CA ARG A 320 24.70 -6.97 -43.31
C ARG A 320 25.15 -6.18 -42.09
N ARG A 321 26.06 -5.23 -42.31
CA ARG A 321 26.49 -4.28 -41.28
C ARG A 321 25.37 -3.29 -40.97
N GLY A 322 25.24 -2.93 -39.69
CA GLY A 322 24.35 -1.86 -39.23
C GLY A 322 25.02 -0.48 -39.22
N ASN A 323 26.36 -0.45 -39.16
CA ASN A 323 27.18 0.76 -39.20
C ASN A 323 28.38 0.57 -40.14
N ILE A 324 28.32 1.13 -41.35
CA ILE A 324 29.41 1.02 -42.34
C ILE A 324 30.54 2.03 -42.11
N ALA A 325 30.23 3.17 -41.49
CA ALA A 325 31.17 4.24 -41.20
C ALA A 325 31.17 4.51 -39.69
N ALA A 326 32.33 4.89 -39.17
CA ALA A 326 32.43 5.34 -37.79
C ALA A 326 31.59 6.61 -37.61
N GLY A 327 30.52 6.49 -36.83
CA GLY A 327 29.59 7.59 -36.58
C GLY A 327 28.67 7.30 -35.40
N PRO A 328 27.96 8.32 -34.91
CA PRO A 328 27.09 8.19 -33.74
C PRO A 328 25.69 7.65 -34.07
N THR A 329 25.40 7.34 -35.33
CA THR A 329 24.04 6.94 -35.75
C THR A 329 23.94 5.45 -36.01
N LEU A 330 22.80 4.86 -35.62
CA LEU A 330 22.51 3.44 -35.80
C LEU A 330 21.01 3.27 -36.08
N ARG A 331 20.65 2.44 -37.05
CA ARG A 331 19.25 2.07 -37.27
C ARG A 331 18.86 0.91 -36.37
N VAL A 332 17.75 1.03 -35.66
CA VAL A 332 17.31 0.10 -34.62
C VAL A 332 15.83 -0.23 -34.80
N GLY A 333 15.52 -1.51 -34.87
CA GLY A 333 14.13 -1.97 -34.94
C GLY A 333 13.43 -1.78 -33.60
N GLY A 334 12.25 -1.16 -33.61
CA GLY A 334 11.52 -0.84 -32.38
C GLY A 334 12.14 0.30 -31.57
N ALA A 335 12.86 1.22 -32.23
CA ALA A 335 13.46 2.40 -31.61
C ALA A 335 12.47 3.28 -30.83
N SER A 336 11.15 3.17 -31.08
CA SER A 336 10.10 3.84 -30.28
C SER A 336 10.08 3.46 -28.80
N ARG A 337 10.78 2.39 -28.39
CA ARG A 337 10.98 2.03 -26.97
C ARG A 337 12.14 2.81 -26.32
N LEU A 338 13.03 3.36 -27.13
CA LEU A 338 14.12 4.22 -26.67
C LEU A 338 13.59 5.64 -26.44
N TYR A 339 14.35 6.41 -25.68
CA TYR A 339 14.05 7.78 -25.33
C TYR A 339 15.37 8.56 -25.19
N GLU A 340 15.31 9.88 -25.29
CA GLU A 340 16.48 10.73 -25.05
C GLU A 340 17.01 10.52 -23.62
N GLY A 341 18.31 10.28 -23.50
CA GLY A 341 18.97 9.90 -22.25
C GLY A 341 18.92 8.41 -21.92
N ALA A 342 18.24 7.57 -22.72
CA ALA A 342 18.27 6.12 -22.54
C ALA A 342 19.68 5.56 -22.73
N VAL A 343 20.05 4.59 -21.90
CA VAL A 343 21.35 3.92 -22.01
C VAL A 343 21.17 2.60 -22.73
N VAL A 344 21.98 2.36 -23.74
CA VAL A 344 21.98 1.10 -24.49
C VAL A 344 23.35 0.45 -24.41
N GLN A 345 23.39 -0.86 -24.27
CA GLN A 345 24.63 -1.63 -24.35
C GLN A 345 24.68 -2.38 -25.68
N ALA A 346 25.69 -2.07 -26.48
CA ALA A 346 26.04 -2.80 -27.69
C ALA A 346 27.08 -3.89 -27.39
N ASP A 347 27.03 -4.97 -28.17
CA ASP A 347 27.91 -6.13 -28.10
C ASP A 347 28.49 -6.37 -29.49
N ASP A 348 29.82 -6.27 -29.64
CA ASP A 348 30.52 -6.56 -30.89
C ASP A 348 31.10 -8.00 -30.94
N GLY A 349 30.79 -8.81 -29.93
CA GLY A 349 31.28 -10.18 -29.73
C GLY A 349 32.56 -10.27 -28.88
N THR A 350 33.26 -9.15 -28.67
CA THR A 350 34.51 -9.10 -27.88
C THR A 350 34.49 -8.02 -26.80
N ALA A 351 33.79 -6.93 -27.06
CA ALA A 351 33.63 -5.79 -26.18
C ALA A 351 32.16 -5.44 -26.00
N LEU A 352 31.84 -5.05 -24.78
CA LEU A 352 30.52 -4.53 -24.39
C LEU A 352 30.66 -3.02 -24.19
N THR A 353 29.83 -2.26 -24.90
CA THR A 353 29.90 -0.79 -24.87
C THR A 353 28.57 -0.19 -24.50
N ALA A 354 28.53 0.54 -23.38
CA ALA A 354 27.41 1.40 -23.03
C ALA A 354 27.45 2.71 -23.85
N LEU A 355 26.30 3.14 -24.37
CA LEU A 355 26.10 4.34 -25.18
C LEU A 355 24.82 5.03 -24.70
N THR A 356 24.76 6.35 -24.80
CA THR A 356 23.57 7.13 -24.41
C THR A 356 22.87 7.65 -25.65
N VAL A 357 21.54 7.48 -25.70
CA VAL A 357 20.70 7.98 -26.79
C VAL A 357 20.56 9.50 -26.67
N GLN A 358 20.96 10.23 -27.70
CA GLN A 358 20.76 11.68 -27.83
C GLN A 358 19.47 12.03 -28.57
N ALA A 359 19.09 11.24 -29.57
CA ALA A 359 17.87 11.47 -30.33
C ALA A 359 17.35 10.18 -30.96
N VAL A 360 16.03 10.12 -31.18
CA VAL A 360 15.35 9.04 -31.90
C VAL A 360 14.45 9.64 -32.97
N ALA A 361 14.66 9.27 -34.23
CA ALA A 361 13.84 9.67 -35.36
C ALA A 361 13.44 8.42 -36.16
N GLU A 362 12.18 8.00 -36.01
CA GLU A 362 11.66 6.74 -36.55
C GLU A 362 12.50 5.52 -36.11
N ASP A 363 13.33 4.96 -37.00
CA ASP A 363 14.24 3.86 -36.71
C ASP A 363 15.70 4.30 -36.57
N LEU A 364 16.02 5.57 -36.80
CA LEU A 364 17.36 6.12 -36.68
C LEU A 364 17.60 6.64 -35.26
N VAL A 365 18.62 6.10 -34.60
CA VAL A 365 19.03 6.46 -33.24
C VAL A 365 20.37 7.19 -33.32
N THR A 366 20.45 8.38 -32.73
CA THR A 366 21.71 9.13 -32.55
C THR A 366 22.21 8.93 -31.13
N LEU A 367 23.48 8.58 -30.99
CA LEU A 367 24.15 8.23 -29.74
C LEU A 367 25.17 9.31 -29.34
N ASP A 368 25.58 9.32 -28.08
CA ASP A 368 26.50 10.29 -27.50
C ASP A 368 27.91 10.28 -28.10
N ARG A 369 28.30 9.15 -28.68
CA ARG A 369 29.58 8.93 -29.32
C ARG A 369 29.46 7.90 -30.43
N ASN A 370 30.53 7.74 -31.19
CA ASN A 370 30.58 6.75 -32.27
C ASN A 370 30.35 5.35 -31.73
N VAL A 371 29.54 4.57 -32.45
CA VAL A 371 29.35 3.14 -32.18
C VAL A 371 30.70 2.44 -32.41
N PRO A 372 31.32 1.84 -31.38
CA PRO A 372 32.59 1.15 -31.56
C PRO A 372 32.39 -0.18 -32.28
N GLY A 373 33.41 -0.59 -33.03
CA GLY A 373 33.38 -1.84 -33.79
C GLY A 373 32.35 -1.83 -34.93
N THR A 374 32.11 -3.02 -35.48
CA THR A 374 31.12 -3.24 -36.52
C THR A 374 29.98 -4.07 -35.95
N LEU A 375 28.79 -3.47 -35.87
CA LEU A 375 27.56 -4.15 -35.52
C LEU A 375 26.89 -4.68 -36.78
N PHE A 376 26.17 -5.78 -36.64
CA PHE A 376 25.49 -6.48 -37.71
C PHE A 376 23.99 -6.56 -37.45
N GLU A 377 23.19 -6.78 -38.48
CA GLU A 377 21.73 -6.95 -38.36
C GLU A 377 21.29 -8.17 -37.49
N THR A 378 22.23 -9.07 -37.20
CA THR A 378 22.03 -10.20 -36.29
C THR A 378 22.32 -9.85 -34.83
N ASP A 379 22.93 -8.68 -34.58
CA ASP A 379 23.22 -8.17 -33.25
C ASP A 379 22.03 -7.43 -32.66
N ARG A 380 22.10 -7.25 -31.33
CA ARG A 380 21.10 -6.52 -30.58
C ARG A 380 21.76 -5.47 -29.72
N ILE A 381 21.08 -4.33 -29.61
CA ILE A 381 21.37 -3.35 -28.56
C ILE A 381 20.41 -3.58 -27.39
N HIS A 382 20.93 -3.49 -26.17
CA HIS A 382 20.19 -3.78 -24.96
C HIS A 382 19.88 -2.48 -24.24
N LEU A 383 18.62 -2.10 -24.16
CA LEU A 383 18.16 -0.98 -23.33
C LEU A 383 18.40 -1.32 -21.86
N VAL A 384 19.21 -0.51 -21.19
CA VAL A 384 19.58 -0.62 -19.79
C VAL A 384 18.62 0.21 -18.95
N GLU A 385 17.92 -0.47 -18.04
CA GLU A 385 17.02 0.11 -17.06
C GLU A 385 17.34 -0.48 -15.67
N ALA A 386 16.57 -0.11 -14.66
CA ALA A 386 16.73 -0.60 -13.30
C ALA A 386 15.54 -1.48 -12.88
N GLU A 387 15.84 -2.48 -12.06
CA GLU A 387 14.87 -3.19 -11.24
C GLU A 387 15.14 -2.87 -9.79
N VAL A 388 14.09 -2.49 -9.04
CA VAL A 388 14.15 -2.38 -7.59
C VAL A 388 13.39 -3.55 -6.99
N THR A 389 14.04 -4.30 -6.11
CA THR A 389 13.38 -5.30 -5.26
C THR A 389 13.47 -4.88 -3.81
N THR A 390 12.35 -4.89 -3.10
CA THR A 390 12.30 -4.71 -1.64
C THR A 390 11.87 -6.01 -0.98
N ARG A 391 12.39 -6.28 0.21
CA ARG A 391 11.89 -7.33 1.07
C ARG A 391 11.83 -6.85 2.51
N PHE A 392 10.82 -7.30 3.23
CA PHE A 392 10.62 -7.03 4.63
C PHE A 392 10.05 -8.28 5.27
N THR A 393 10.61 -8.69 6.41
CA THR A 393 10.05 -9.75 7.24
C THR A 393 9.73 -9.15 8.60
N ASP A 394 8.49 -9.23 9.02
CA ASP A 394 8.10 -8.75 10.34
C ASP A 394 8.53 -9.71 11.46
N THR A 395 8.35 -9.28 12.70
CA THR A 395 8.68 -10.08 13.89
C THR A 395 7.80 -11.32 14.06
N ALA A 396 6.66 -11.40 13.38
CA ALA A 396 5.78 -12.57 13.36
C ALA A 396 6.13 -13.55 12.23
N GLY A 397 7.13 -13.23 11.40
CA GLY A 397 7.60 -14.05 10.29
C GLY A 397 6.86 -13.83 8.97
N ALA A 398 5.93 -12.86 8.89
CA ALA A 398 5.28 -12.50 7.64
C ALA A 398 6.27 -11.76 6.74
N ALA A 399 6.46 -12.26 5.52
CA ALA A 399 7.37 -11.68 4.54
C ALA A 399 6.59 -10.97 3.43
N VAL A 400 7.00 -9.73 3.13
CA VAL A 400 6.50 -8.93 2.01
C VAL A 400 7.67 -8.72 1.05
N THR A 401 7.44 -8.91 -0.25
CA THR A 401 8.42 -8.63 -1.30
C THR A 401 7.73 -7.85 -2.41
N GLU A 402 8.35 -6.77 -2.85
CA GLU A 402 7.87 -5.95 -3.96
C GLU A 402 8.95 -5.85 -5.04
N THR A 403 8.56 -5.94 -6.30
CA THR A 403 9.47 -5.84 -7.44
C THR A 403 8.97 -4.82 -8.44
N PHE A 404 9.85 -3.88 -8.80
CA PHE A 404 9.58 -2.76 -9.70
C PHE A 404 10.57 -2.83 -10.88
N PRO A 405 10.22 -3.50 -11.99
CA PRO A 405 11.07 -3.57 -13.18
C PRO A 405 10.85 -2.37 -14.12
N ASN A 406 11.73 -2.25 -15.12
CA ASN A 406 11.71 -1.25 -16.19
C ASN A 406 11.69 0.20 -15.66
N LEU A 407 12.52 0.46 -14.64
CA LEU A 407 12.65 1.79 -14.04
C LEU A 407 13.79 2.57 -14.68
N ARG A 408 13.55 3.85 -14.93
CA ARG A 408 14.56 4.78 -15.43
C ARG A 408 15.32 5.38 -14.25
N LEU A 409 16.64 5.45 -14.33
CA LEU A 409 17.45 6.08 -13.28
C LEU A 409 17.27 7.61 -13.24
N THR A 410 17.04 8.23 -14.40
CA THR A 410 16.91 9.68 -14.55
C THR A 410 15.70 10.06 -15.41
N GLY A 411 15.40 11.37 -15.49
CA GLY A 411 14.26 11.92 -16.23
C GLY A 411 12.98 12.03 -15.38
N ASP A 412 12.09 12.94 -15.74
CA ASP A 412 10.85 13.22 -15.01
C ASP A 412 9.66 12.50 -15.66
N THR A 413 9.51 11.22 -15.34
CA THR A 413 8.42 10.37 -15.87
C THR A 413 7.89 9.45 -14.79
N PRO A 414 6.67 8.92 -14.90
CA PRO A 414 6.16 7.90 -13.96
C PRO A 414 7.01 6.62 -13.90
N ALA A 415 7.84 6.38 -14.92
CA ALA A 415 8.79 5.27 -14.97
C ALA A 415 10.13 5.58 -14.29
N ASN A 416 10.37 6.83 -13.87
CA ASN A 416 11.55 7.16 -13.07
C ASN A 416 11.52 6.39 -11.74
N LEU A 417 12.67 5.88 -11.31
CA LEU A 417 12.82 5.08 -10.11
C LEU A 417 12.24 5.76 -8.87
N THR A 418 12.52 7.04 -8.65
CA THR A 418 12.06 7.75 -7.44
C THR A 418 10.56 7.96 -7.47
N THR A 419 10.02 8.41 -8.61
CA THR A 419 8.57 8.61 -8.83
C THR A 419 7.79 7.30 -8.75
N ALA A 420 8.32 6.22 -9.32
CA ALA A 420 7.68 4.91 -9.30
C ALA A 420 7.60 4.34 -7.89
N LEU A 421 8.68 4.45 -7.10
CA LEU A 421 8.67 4.03 -5.70
C LEU A 421 7.73 4.92 -4.87
N GLN A 422 7.79 6.24 -5.03
CA GLN A 422 6.91 7.18 -4.32
C GLN A 422 5.42 6.85 -4.49
N ASN A 423 5.03 6.43 -5.70
CA ASN A 423 3.63 6.19 -6.04
C ASN A 423 3.15 4.75 -5.81
N ARG A 424 4.05 3.76 -5.86
CA ARG A 424 3.66 2.33 -5.91
C ARG A 424 4.18 1.48 -4.76
N SER A 425 5.24 1.90 -4.07
CA SER A 425 5.88 1.10 -3.01
C SER A 425 5.19 1.30 -1.67
N GLN A 426 4.95 0.21 -0.95
CA GLN A 426 4.41 0.21 0.41
C GLN A 426 5.50 0.12 1.47
N LEU A 427 6.76 -0.16 1.08
CA LEU A 427 7.87 -0.32 2.02
C LEU A 427 8.84 0.86 2.00
N VAL A 428 9.23 1.34 0.83
CA VAL A 428 10.25 2.40 0.68
C VAL A 428 9.88 3.52 -0.29
N GLN A 429 10.46 4.69 -0.06
CA GLN A 429 10.56 5.81 -0.98
C GLN A 429 12.04 6.03 -1.33
N ALA A 430 12.29 6.71 -2.45
CA ALA A 430 13.65 7.00 -2.91
C ALA A 430 13.81 8.47 -3.25
N THR A 431 14.96 9.02 -2.87
CA THR A 431 15.40 10.38 -3.24
C THR A 431 16.68 10.27 -4.04
N ALA A 432 16.72 10.92 -5.20
CA ALA A 432 17.92 11.03 -6.02
C ALA A 432 18.94 11.96 -5.33
N LEU A 433 20.19 11.51 -5.25
CA LEU A 433 21.32 12.29 -4.74
C LEU A 433 22.24 12.71 -5.91
N PRO A 434 23.15 13.70 -5.72
CA PRO A 434 23.95 14.25 -6.82
C PRO A 434 24.80 13.22 -7.59
N GLY A 435 25.19 12.11 -6.96
CA GLY A 435 25.99 11.07 -7.60
C GLY A 435 25.23 10.17 -8.56
N LEU A 436 23.89 10.25 -8.62
CA LEU A 436 23.08 9.40 -9.49
C LEU A 436 23.43 9.62 -10.96
N SER A 437 23.91 8.57 -11.61
CA SER A 437 24.39 8.59 -12.99
C SER A 437 23.63 7.58 -13.84
N THR A 438 23.55 7.84 -15.15
CA THR A 438 23.11 6.87 -16.15
C THR A 438 24.24 5.94 -16.59
N ASP A 439 25.49 6.23 -16.24
CA ASP A 439 26.65 5.37 -16.52
C ASP A 439 26.50 4.00 -15.81
N PRO A 440 26.38 2.87 -16.55
CA PRO A 440 26.21 1.56 -15.93
C PRO A 440 27.38 1.12 -15.04
N THR A 441 28.57 1.72 -15.18
CA THR A 441 29.72 1.43 -14.31
C THR A 441 29.64 2.14 -12.95
N LYS A 442 28.76 3.14 -12.84
CA LYS A 442 28.47 3.92 -11.63
C LYS A 442 27.04 3.66 -11.14
N PHE A 443 26.59 2.41 -11.26
CA PHE A 443 25.22 2.03 -10.89
C PHE A 443 24.99 2.19 -9.36
N PRO A 444 23.76 2.46 -8.89
CA PRO A 444 23.47 2.50 -7.46
C PRO A 444 23.64 1.14 -6.79
N VAL A 445 24.63 1.01 -5.90
CA VAL A 445 24.93 -0.22 -5.15
C VAL A 445 25.18 0.09 -3.67
N PRO A 446 24.89 -0.83 -2.74
CA PRO A 446 25.20 -0.61 -1.32
C PRO A 446 26.72 -0.55 -1.09
N ALA A 447 27.15 -0.01 0.05
CA ALA A 447 28.57 0.01 0.43
C ALA A 447 29.16 -1.40 0.52
N THR A 448 28.37 -2.36 1.01
CA THR A 448 28.73 -3.79 1.14
C THR A 448 27.61 -4.68 0.62
N GLY A 449 27.95 -5.82 0.04
CA GLY A 449 27.00 -6.82 -0.43
C GLY A 449 26.20 -6.39 -1.65
N SER A 450 25.04 -7.04 -1.84
CA SER A 450 24.09 -6.79 -2.94
C SER A 450 22.72 -6.29 -2.45
N TRP A 451 22.52 -6.17 -1.15
CA TRP A 451 21.31 -5.67 -0.51
C TRP A 451 21.68 -4.55 0.46
N LEU A 452 20.96 -3.43 0.38
CA LEU A 452 20.98 -2.38 1.38
C LEU A 452 19.95 -2.73 2.46
N THR A 453 20.38 -2.90 3.71
CA THR A 453 19.47 -2.93 4.87
C THR A 453 19.33 -1.50 5.37
N LEU A 454 18.09 -1.01 5.51
CA LEU A 454 17.87 0.33 6.06
C LEU A 454 18.20 0.33 7.56
N ALA A 455 18.58 1.48 8.10
CA ALA A 455 18.95 1.63 9.51
C ALA A 455 18.41 2.95 10.08
N ASP A 456 18.66 3.19 11.36
CA ASP A 456 18.37 4.45 12.06
C ASP A 456 16.89 4.90 12.05
N GLY A 457 15.97 3.93 11.89
CA GLY A 457 14.55 4.16 12.10
C GLY A 457 14.23 4.21 13.59
N ASP A 458 13.42 5.18 13.99
CA ASP A 458 13.08 5.40 15.40
C ASP A 458 11.60 5.82 15.52
N ASP A 459 10.88 5.20 16.44
CA ASP A 459 9.50 5.58 16.77
C ASP A 459 9.45 6.79 17.71
N ALA A 460 10.59 7.12 18.35
CA ALA A 460 10.74 8.21 19.30
C ALA A 460 9.68 8.17 20.43
N TYR A 461 9.43 7.00 21.02
CA TYR A 461 8.41 6.85 22.06
C TYR A 461 8.63 7.74 23.29
N GLY A 462 9.86 8.19 23.55
CA GLY A 462 10.18 9.09 24.67
C GLY A 462 9.72 10.54 24.49
N SER A 463 9.44 10.97 23.26
CA SER A 463 8.93 12.31 22.92
C SER A 463 7.43 12.29 22.55
N LEU A 464 6.84 11.10 22.40
CA LEU A 464 5.41 10.93 22.20
C LEU A 464 4.64 11.64 23.31
N SER A 465 3.61 12.39 22.93
CA SER A 465 2.85 13.24 23.85
C SER A 465 1.34 13.10 23.62
N VAL A 466 0.54 13.55 24.58
CA VAL A 466 -0.93 13.60 24.45
C VAL A 466 -1.39 14.46 23.26
N ALA A 467 -0.60 15.47 22.89
CA ALA A 467 -0.89 16.34 21.75
C ALA A 467 -0.86 15.57 20.41
N ASP A 468 -0.06 14.50 20.30
CA ASP A 468 -0.01 13.67 19.10
C ASP A 468 -1.29 12.86 18.90
N PHE A 469 -2.00 12.53 20.00
CA PHE A 469 -3.30 11.86 19.96
C PHE A 469 -4.44 12.84 19.69
N VAL A 470 -4.41 14.04 20.26
CA VAL A 470 -5.37 15.12 19.92
C VAL A 470 -5.26 15.45 18.44
N GLY A 471 -4.04 15.68 17.97
CA GLY A 471 -3.73 16.00 16.58
C GLY A 471 -3.95 17.46 16.22
N THR A 472 -3.60 17.79 14.98
CA THR A 472 -3.68 19.14 14.44
C THR A 472 -4.44 19.16 13.12
N ASP A 473 -5.13 20.26 12.86
CA ASP A 473 -5.78 20.47 11.57
C ASP A 473 -4.80 21.05 10.54
N GLY A 474 -4.34 20.20 9.63
CA GLY A 474 -3.55 20.58 8.46
C GLY A 474 -4.38 20.70 7.18
N GLY A 475 -5.70 20.57 7.25
CA GLY A 475 -6.59 20.36 6.11
C GLY A 475 -6.58 18.89 5.64
N SER A 476 -7.48 18.59 4.69
CA SER A 476 -7.79 17.20 4.34
C SER A 476 -6.58 16.39 3.88
N GLY A 477 -6.42 15.19 4.44
CA GLY A 477 -5.29 14.31 4.22
C GLY A 477 -3.99 14.71 4.94
N ARG A 478 -3.98 15.85 5.63
CA ARG A 478 -2.83 16.33 6.43
C ARG A 478 -3.15 16.44 7.93
N ARG A 479 -4.39 16.14 8.32
CA ARG A 479 -4.81 16.06 9.73
C ARG A 479 -4.12 14.89 10.44
N THR A 480 -3.86 15.08 11.74
CA THR A 480 -3.28 14.07 12.65
C THR A 480 -4.23 13.78 13.81
N GLY A 481 -3.91 12.76 14.64
CA GLY A 481 -4.69 12.43 15.84
C GLY A 481 -6.19 12.22 15.61
N ILE A 482 -7.01 12.64 16.59
CA ILE A 482 -8.47 12.63 16.57
C ILE A 482 -9.01 13.50 15.42
N VAL A 483 -8.42 14.67 15.20
CA VAL A 483 -8.83 15.60 14.13
C VAL A 483 -8.85 14.92 12.76
N ALA A 484 -7.97 13.95 12.51
CA ALA A 484 -7.96 13.22 11.23
C ALA A 484 -9.23 12.42 10.94
N LEU A 485 -10.04 12.09 11.95
CA LEU A 485 -11.33 11.43 11.75
C LEU A 485 -12.36 12.34 11.06
N GLU A 486 -12.14 13.66 11.00
CA GLU A 486 -12.96 14.60 10.21
C GLU A 486 -12.87 14.33 8.70
N ASP A 487 -11.82 13.65 8.22
CA ASP A 487 -11.66 13.37 6.79
C ASP A 487 -12.59 12.26 6.27
N ILE A 488 -13.31 11.61 7.19
CA ILE A 488 -14.17 10.44 6.97
C ILE A 488 -15.53 10.69 7.63
N ASP A 489 -16.54 10.98 6.81
CA ASP A 489 -17.91 11.24 7.30
C ASP A 489 -18.59 9.98 7.81
N GLU A 490 -18.28 8.80 7.24
CA GLU A 490 -19.00 7.57 7.60
C GLU A 490 -18.69 7.04 9.02
N VAL A 491 -17.81 7.69 9.78
CA VAL A 491 -17.45 7.28 11.14
C VAL A 491 -18.59 7.62 12.11
N ALA A 492 -19.28 6.60 12.60
CA ALA A 492 -20.38 6.75 13.55
C ALA A 492 -19.96 6.55 15.03
N VAL A 493 -18.84 5.87 15.26
CA VAL A 493 -18.32 5.59 16.62
C VAL A 493 -16.83 5.88 16.67
N CYS A 494 -16.38 6.64 17.66
CA CYS A 494 -14.98 7.02 17.83
C CYS A 494 -14.41 6.50 19.15
N ALA A 495 -13.13 6.09 19.15
CA ALA A 495 -12.41 5.74 20.36
C ALA A 495 -10.90 6.05 20.22
N VAL A 496 -10.24 6.30 21.35
CA VAL A 496 -8.76 6.34 21.45
C VAL A 496 -8.32 5.30 22.48
N PRO A 497 -8.33 4.00 22.13
CA PRO A 497 -8.22 2.93 23.11
C PRO A 497 -6.97 3.01 23.99
N GLY A 498 -7.18 2.89 25.29
CA GLY A 498 -6.10 2.84 26.29
C GLY A 498 -5.54 4.21 26.66
N MET A 499 -6.15 5.29 26.20
CA MET A 499 -5.81 6.66 26.58
C MET A 499 -6.84 7.20 27.57
N TRP A 500 -6.48 7.29 28.85
CA TRP A 500 -7.34 7.89 29.88
C TRP A 500 -6.99 9.37 30.16
N SER A 501 -6.07 9.95 29.39
CA SER A 501 -5.72 11.37 29.45
C SER A 501 -6.98 12.23 29.35
N SER A 502 -7.15 13.13 30.32
CA SER A 502 -8.26 14.07 30.36
C SER A 502 -8.29 14.98 29.13
N THR A 503 -7.11 15.33 28.61
CA THR A 503 -6.95 16.10 27.38
C THR A 503 -7.44 15.31 26.16
N VAL A 504 -7.03 14.04 26.02
CA VAL A 504 -7.44 13.18 24.89
C VAL A 504 -8.94 12.88 24.92
N GLU A 505 -9.47 12.51 26.09
CA GLU A 505 -10.89 12.20 26.26
C GLU A 505 -11.77 13.44 26.01
N SER A 506 -11.36 14.61 26.50
CA SER A 506 -12.09 15.87 26.23
C SER A 506 -12.03 16.27 24.76
N ALA A 507 -10.90 16.05 24.09
CA ALA A 507 -10.78 16.28 22.65
C ALA A 507 -11.70 15.35 21.85
N LEU A 508 -11.79 14.07 22.22
CA LEU A 508 -12.68 13.10 21.59
C LEU A 508 -14.17 13.46 21.78
N VAL A 509 -14.53 13.90 22.99
CA VAL A 509 -15.88 14.41 23.29
C VAL A 509 -16.19 15.64 22.43
N THR A 510 -15.28 16.63 22.42
CA THR A 510 -15.45 17.87 21.65
C THR A 510 -15.60 17.58 20.16
N HIS A 511 -14.81 16.66 19.62
CA HIS A 511 -14.91 16.18 18.24
C HIS A 511 -16.33 15.69 17.91
N CYS A 512 -16.92 14.86 18.78
CA CYS A 512 -18.27 14.34 18.58
C CYS A 512 -19.36 15.41 18.77
N GLU A 513 -19.16 16.38 19.67
CA GLU A 513 -20.10 17.48 19.90
C GLU A 513 -20.15 18.50 18.76
N LEU A 514 -19.01 18.71 18.10
CA LEU A 514 -18.90 19.61 16.95
C LEU A 514 -19.52 19.01 15.69
N LEU A 515 -19.19 17.75 15.37
CA LEU A 515 -19.64 17.11 14.13
C LEU A 515 -21.08 16.56 14.23
N ARG A 516 -21.52 16.18 15.43
CA ARG A 516 -22.91 15.77 15.74
C ARG A 516 -23.47 14.58 14.94
N ASP A 517 -22.60 13.81 14.30
CA ASP A 517 -22.89 12.61 13.50
C ASP A 517 -22.31 11.33 14.13
N ARG A 518 -21.51 11.47 15.19
CA ARG A 518 -20.72 10.38 15.78
C ARG A 518 -20.73 10.35 17.31
N PHE A 519 -20.29 9.22 17.87
CA PHE A 519 -20.38 8.93 19.30
C PHE A 519 -19.07 8.40 19.89
N ALA A 520 -18.60 8.98 20.99
CA ALA A 520 -17.37 8.61 21.66
C ALA A 520 -17.54 7.45 22.65
N ILE A 521 -16.55 6.56 22.73
CA ILE A 521 -16.41 5.58 23.80
C ILE A 521 -15.10 5.87 24.53
N LEU A 522 -15.23 6.25 25.80
CA LEU A 522 -14.12 6.65 26.67
C LEU A 522 -13.62 5.44 27.48
N ASP A 523 -12.33 5.43 27.81
CA ASP A 523 -11.69 4.42 28.64
C ASP A 523 -11.23 5.02 29.97
N PRO A 524 -11.65 4.47 31.12
CA PRO A 524 -11.07 4.88 32.39
C PRO A 524 -9.65 4.35 32.55
N ARG A 525 -8.90 4.91 33.50
CA ARG A 525 -7.66 4.28 33.97
C ARG A 525 -7.92 2.84 34.45
N ASP A 526 -6.95 1.97 34.22
CA ASP A 526 -6.97 0.59 34.73
C ASP A 526 -6.93 0.55 36.26
N GLY A 527 -7.47 -0.52 36.85
CA GLY A 527 -7.35 -0.79 38.28
C GLY A 527 -8.03 0.22 39.23
N LEU A 528 -8.83 1.17 38.73
CA LEU A 528 -9.62 2.06 39.60
C LEU A 528 -10.54 1.26 40.52
N ASP A 529 -10.85 1.80 41.69
CA ASP A 529 -11.92 1.31 42.54
C ASP A 529 -13.23 2.06 42.25
N ILE A 530 -14.27 1.76 43.03
CA ILE A 530 -15.61 2.34 42.82
C ILE A 530 -15.64 3.85 43.06
N GLU A 531 -14.78 4.39 43.94
CA GLU A 531 -14.67 5.83 44.16
C GLU A 531 -13.86 6.48 43.02
N GLY A 532 -12.73 5.89 42.67
CA GLY A 532 -11.85 6.35 41.60
C GLY A 532 -12.54 6.45 40.25
N ILE A 533 -13.34 5.45 39.84
CA ILE A 533 -14.10 5.51 38.58
C ILE A 533 -15.18 6.60 38.61
N GLN A 534 -15.75 6.88 39.78
CA GLN A 534 -16.73 7.95 39.92
C GLN A 534 -16.07 9.32 39.78
N THR A 535 -14.93 9.53 40.44
CA THR A 535 -14.12 10.74 40.30
C THR A 535 -13.64 10.93 38.87
N PHE A 536 -13.21 9.86 38.20
CA PHE A 536 -12.82 9.90 36.78
C PHE A 536 -13.97 10.36 35.88
N ARG A 537 -15.20 9.93 36.16
CA ARG A 537 -16.37 10.31 35.37
C ARG A 537 -16.78 11.77 35.57
N GLU A 538 -16.58 12.35 36.75
CA GLU A 538 -17.15 13.65 37.15
C GLU A 538 -16.95 14.80 36.14
N PRO A 539 -15.79 14.96 35.48
CA PRO A 539 -15.55 16.06 34.54
C PRO A 539 -16.41 16.03 33.26
N PHE A 540 -17.01 14.89 32.89
CA PHE A 540 -17.67 14.71 31.59
C PHE A 540 -19.19 14.81 31.69
N ASP A 541 -19.83 15.84 31.14
CA ASP A 541 -21.30 15.89 31.00
C ASP A 541 -21.69 16.09 29.54
N THR A 542 -21.91 14.97 28.85
CA THR A 542 -22.24 14.98 27.42
C THR A 542 -23.16 13.84 27.03
N LYS A 543 -24.04 14.11 26.06
CA LYS A 543 -24.87 13.09 25.44
C LYS A 543 -24.12 12.29 24.37
N TYR A 544 -22.95 12.74 23.91
CA TYR A 544 -22.21 12.14 22.79
C TYR A 544 -21.15 11.12 23.21
N ALA A 545 -21.09 10.74 24.48
CA ALA A 545 -20.11 9.78 24.98
C ALA A 545 -20.68 8.77 25.97
N ALA A 546 -20.00 7.63 26.09
CA ALA A 546 -20.26 6.62 27.11
C ALA A 546 -18.94 6.11 27.72
N LEU A 547 -19.00 5.74 29.00
CA LEU A 547 -17.88 5.17 29.76
C LEU A 547 -18.21 3.74 30.17
N TYR A 548 -17.23 2.83 30.02
CA TYR A 548 -17.36 1.42 30.39
C TYR A 548 -16.32 1.01 31.42
N TYR A 549 -16.73 0.18 32.37
CA TYR A 549 -15.89 -0.25 33.48
C TYR A 549 -16.33 -1.64 33.98
N PRO A 550 -15.42 -2.54 34.37
CA PRO A 550 -13.95 -2.44 34.39
C PRO A 550 -13.28 -2.79 33.05
N TRP A 551 -11.95 -2.83 33.06
CA TRP A 551 -11.14 -3.36 31.95
C TRP A 551 -11.35 -4.86 31.74
N LEU A 552 -10.99 -5.33 30.56
CA LEU A 552 -11.17 -6.71 30.11
C LEU A 552 -9.86 -7.47 30.16
N VAL A 553 -9.88 -8.79 30.32
CA VAL A 553 -8.68 -9.62 30.31
C VAL A 553 -8.65 -10.47 29.06
N THR A 554 -7.60 -10.31 28.26
CA THR A 554 -7.37 -11.05 27.02
C THR A 554 -6.03 -11.77 27.04
N ARG A 555 -5.84 -12.71 26.11
CA ARG A 555 -4.56 -13.37 25.86
C ARG A 555 -3.83 -12.61 24.75
N ASP A 556 -2.68 -12.04 25.03
CA ASP A 556 -1.79 -11.46 24.02
C ASP A 556 -1.12 -12.61 23.24
N PRO A 557 -1.44 -12.78 21.94
CA PRO A 557 -0.88 -13.86 21.13
C PRO A 557 0.63 -13.72 20.86
N SER A 558 1.19 -12.52 21.01
CA SER A 558 2.61 -12.26 20.72
C SER A 558 3.53 -12.67 21.87
N THR A 559 3.07 -12.47 23.11
CA THR A 559 3.84 -12.81 24.32
C THR A 559 3.34 -14.09 24.99
N ASP A 560 2.18 -14.59 24.55
CA ASP A 560 1.45 -15.68 25.21
C ASP A 560 1.31 -15.38 26.71
N ARG A 561 0.80 -14.18 27.03
CA ARG A 561 0.50 -13.72 28.40
C ARG A 561 -0.90 -13.14 28.50
N ASP A 562 -1.50 -13.25 29.68
CA ASP A 562 -2.76 -12.55 29.95
C ASP A 562 -2.46 -11.07 30.19
N VAL A 563 -3.29 -10.20 29.63
CA VAL A 563 -3.14 -8.75 29.71
C VAL A 563 -4.50 -8.09 29.87
N GLU A 564 -4.57 -7.08 30.73
CA GLU A 564 -5.73 -6.20 30.86
C GLU A 564 -5.75 -5.22 29.69
N VAL A 565 -6.91 -5.10 29.04
CA VAL A 565 -7.11 -4.26 27.87
C VAL A 565 -8.30 -3.31 28.06
N PRO A 566 -8.21 -2.10 27.48
CA PRO A 566 -9.31 -1.15 27.53
C PRO A 566 -10.59 -1.68 26.87
N PRO A 567 -11.77 -1.39 27.42
CA PRO A 567 -13.04 -1.87 26.89
C PRO A 567 -13.48 -1.18 25.58
N SER A 568 -13.05 0.05 25.28
CA SER A 568 -13.55 0.84 24.14
C SER A 568 -13.55 0.11 22.80
N GLY A 569 -12.46 -0.60 22.46
CA GLY A 569 -12.36 -1.38 21.23
C GLY A 569 -13.40 -2.50 21.14
N HIS A 570 -13.57 -3.26 22.23
CA HIS A 570 -14.59 -4.31 22.34
C HIS A 570 -16.00 -3.73 22.25
N MET A 571 -16.23 -2.60 22.91
CA MET A 571 -17.51 -1.91 22.93
C MET A 571 -17.91 -1.34 21.57
N ALA A 572 -16.97 -0.74 20.83
CA ALA A 572 -17.19 -0.31 19.45
C ALA A 572 -17.59 -1.50 18.55
N GLY A 573 -16.95 -2.65 18.73
CA GLY A 573 -17.31 -3.89 18.02
C GLY A 573 -18.70 -4.39 18.41
N ILE A 574 -19.07 -4.32 19.69
CA ILE A 574 -20.41 -4.67 20.19
C ILE A 574 -21.47 -3.71 19.63
N TYR A 575 -21.20 -2.41 19.56
CA TYR A 575 -22.11 -1.43 18.95
C TYR A 575 -22.36 -1.80 17.49
N ALA A 576 -21.29 -1.99 16.73
CA ALA A 576 -21.38 -2.39 15.33
C ALA A 576 -22.19 -3.68 15.14
N ARG A 577 -21.92 -4.71 15.94
CA ARG A 577 -22.64 -5.98 15.89
C ARG A 577 -24.13 -5.82 16.22
N VAL A 578 -24.45 -5.11 17.31
CA VAL A 578 -25.85 -4.91 17.73
C VAL A 578 -26.61 -4.11 16.68
N ASP A 579 -26.00 -3.08 16.12
CA ASP A 579 -26.63 -2.26 15.10
C ASP A 579 -26.93 -3.05 13.83
N VAL A 580 -26.00 -3.89 13.38
CA VAL A 580 -26.18 -4.75 12.20
C VAL A 580 -27.24 -5.83 12.46
N GLU A 581 -27.23 -6.46 13.64
CA GLU A 581 -28.13 -7.57 13.96
C GLU A 581 -29.54 -7.11 14.36
N ARG A 582 -29.67 -5.93 14.98
CA ARG A 582 -30.90 -5.50 15.68
C ARG A 582 -31.30 -4.06 15.42
N GLY A 583 -30.45 -3.25 14.78
CA GLY A 583 -30.66 -1.82 14.58
C GLY A 583 -30.18 -0.95 15.75
N VAL A 584 -29.79 0.29 15.44
CA VAL A 584 -29.22 1.27 16.40
C VAL A 584 -30.14 1.60 17.58
N HIS A 585 -31.45 1.43 17.42
CA HIS A 585 -32.45 1.63 18.46
C HIS A 585 -32.37 0.59 19.60
N LYS A 586 -31.69 -0.54 19.39
CA LYS A 586 -31.45 -1.54 20.44
C LYS A 586 -30.28 -1.13 21.33
N ALA A 587 -30.54 -0.99 22.64
CA ALA A 587 -29.48 -0.79 23.63
C ALA A 587 -28.35 -1.85 23.52
N PRO A 588 -27.06 -1.46 23.46
CA PRO A 588 -25.94 -2.38 23.40
C PRO A 588 -25.61 -3.03 24.76
N ALA A 589 -26.64 -3.30 25.58
CA ALA A 589 -26.57 -3.96 26.87
C ALA A 589 -27.23 -5.35 26.85
N ASN A 590 -26.88 -6.16 27.84
CA ASN A 590 -27.19 -7.58 27.94
C ASN A 590 -26.64 -8.38 26.75
N VAL A 591 -25.43 -8.03 26.32
CA VAL A 591 -24.74 -8.61 25.18
C VAL A 591 -23.46 -9.28 25.66
N VAL A 592 -23.16 -10.47 25.12
CA VAL A 592 -21.95 -11.23 25.48
C VAL A 592 -20.71 -10.57 24.89
N ILE A 593 -19.67 -10.44 25.71
CA ILE A 593 -18.36 -9.93 25.30
C ILE A 593 -17.53 -11.11 24.76
N ARG A 594 -17.06 -10.99 23.51
CA ARG A 594 -16.22 -11.99 22.83
C ARG A 594 -14.75 -11.56 22.86
N GLY A 595 -13.83 -12.48 22.58
CA GLY A 595 -12.39 -12.18 22.48
C GLY A 595 -11.65 -12.06 23.81
N ILE A 596 -12.32 -12.33 24.93
CA ILE A 596 -11.77 -12.27 26.30
C ILE A 596 -11.64 -13.67 26.90
N ARG A 597 -10.95 -13.79 28.03
CA ARG A 597 -10.87 -15.04 28.78
C ARG A 597 -12.26 -15.54 29.19
N GLN A 598 -12.45 -16.86 29.10
CA GLN A 598 -13.70 -17.48 29.53
C GLN A 598 -13.89 -17.36 31.04
N THR A 599 -12.83 -17.60 31.81
CA THR A 599 -12.75 -17.41 33.25
C THR A 599 -11.97 -16.13 33.57
N ASP A 600 -12.52 -15.29 34.44
CA ASP A 600 -11.88 -14.04 34.89
C ASP A 600 -11.55 -13.08 33.72
N GLY A 601 -12.47 -12.99 32.76
CA GLY A 601 -12.35 -12.11 31.58
C GLY A 601 -12.62 -10.63 31.87
N ILE A 602 -13.00 -10.28 33.10
CA ILE A 602 -13.20 -8.92 33.57
C ILE A 602 -12.21 -8.71 34.72
N ALA A 603 -11.44 -7.63 34.67
CA ALA A 603 -10.34 -7.38 35.60
C ALA A 603 -10.80 -7.23 37.06
N GLN A 604 -12.03 -6.73 37.28
CA GLN A 604 -12.62 -6.58 38.60
C GLN A 604 -14.06 -7.07 38.65
N ASP A 605 -14.41 -7.82 39.69
CA ASP A 605 -15.79 -8.26 39.89
C ASP A 605 -16.69 -7.12 40.39
N ILE A 606 -17.68 -6.78 39.56
CA ILE A 606 -18.71 -5.79 39.92
C ILE A 606 -19.93 -6.48 40.50
N THR A 607 -20.16 -6.26 41.80
CA THR A 607 -21.35 -6.73 42.51
C THR A 607 -22.57 -5.89 42.15
N LYS A 608 -23.76 -6.38 42.49
CA LYS A 608 -25.00 -5.59 42.34
C LYS A 608 -24.93 -4.27 43.12
N ARG A 609 -24.40 -4.28 44.34
CA ARG A 609 -24.26 -3.07 45.17
C ARG A 609 -23.30 -2.05 44.55
N HIS A 610 -22.20 -2.51 43.95
CA HIS A 610 -21.30 -1.63 43.20
C HIS A 610 -22.04 -1.00 42.00
N GLN A 611 -22.76 -1.82 41.22
CA GLN A 611 -23.54 -1.34 40.09
C GLN A 611 -24.60 -0.29 40.50
N ASP A 612 -25.27 -0.47 41.64
CA ASP A 612 -26.26 0.48 42.15
C ASP A 612 -25.66 1.88 42.40
N LEU A 613 -24.34 1.98 42.62
CA LEU A 613 -23.59 3.24 42.76
C LEU A 613 -23.12 3.80 41.40
N LEU A 614 -22.68 2.92 40.49
CA LEU A 614 -22.12 3.30 39.20
C LEU A 614 -23.17 3.76 38.19
N ASN A 615 -24.28 3.04 38.11
CA ASN A 615 -25.30 3.22 37.08
C ASN A 615 -25.96 4.62 37.12
N PRO A 616 -26.32 5.22 38.27
CA PRO A 616 -26.83 6.59 38.35
C PRO A 616 -25.88 7.64 37.75
N LYS A 617 -24.57 7.40 37.79
CA LYS A 617 -23.54 8.31 37.26
C LYS A 617 -23.24 8.09 35.77
N GLY A 618 -23.95 7.20 35.08
CA GLY A 618 -23.73 6.90 33.66
C GLY A 618 -22.54 5.99 33.38
N ILE A 619 -21.99 5.33 34.41
CA ILE A 619 -20.88 4.38 34.28
C ILE A 619 -21.45 2.99 33.95
N ASN A 620 -21.13 2.47 32.76
CA ASN A 620 -21.68 1.22 32.27
C ASN A 620 -20.87 0.02 32.75
N ALA A 621 -21.44 -0.76 33.67
CA ALA A 621 -20.77 -1.92 34.25
C ALA A 621 -20.64 -3.10 33.27
N LEU A 622 -19.46 -3.69 33.20
CA LEU A 622 -19.21 -5.00 32.60
C LEU A 622 -19.22 -6.05 33.72
N ARG A 623 -20.00 -7.12 33.54
CA ARG A 623 -20.26 -8.09 34.63
C ARG A 623 -20.25 -9.53 34.16
N PHE A 624 -19.80 -10.43 35.02
CA PHE A 624 -19.97 -11.86 34.84
C PHE A 624 -21.28 -12.34 35.49
N PHE A 625 -22.00 -13.20 34.78
CA PHE A 625 -23.19 -13.87 35.29
C PHE A 625 -23.04 -15.38 35.13
N PRO A 626 -23.18 -16.18 36.21
CA PRO A 626 -23.16 -17.64 36.13
C PRO A 626 -24.18 -18.15 35.10
N GLY A 627 -23.73 -19.00 34.17
CA GLY A 627 -24.55 -19.57 33.10
C GLY A 627 -24.84 -18.64 31.91
N LEU A 628 -24.64 -17.33 32.06
CA LEU A 628 -24.88 -16.33 31.01
C LEU A 628 -23.60 -15.69 30.44
N GLY A 629 -22.45 -15.88 31.11
CA GLY A 629 -21.13 -15.41 30.71
C GLY A 629 -20.86 -13.94 31.05
N HIS A 630 -19.78 -13.40 30.48
CA HIS A 630 -19.39 -11.99 30.57
C HIS A 630 -20.29 -11.13 29.70
N ARG A 631 -20.90 -10.10 30.28
CA ARG A 631 -21.90 -9.26 29.62
C ARG A 631 -21.68 -7.77 29.87
N VAL A 632 -22.02 -7.00 28.85
CA VAL A 632 -22.27 -5.56 29.01
C VAL A 632 -23.57 -5.37 29.78
N TRP A 633 -23.54 -4.60 30.85
CA TRP A 633 -24.66 -4.49 31.79
C TRP A 633 -25.01 -3.02 32.14
N GLY A 634 -24.85 -2.14 31.16
CA GLY A 634 -25.28 -0.74 31.16
C GLY A 634 -25.36 -0.19 29.73
N ALA A 635 -26.21 0.81 29.51
CA ALA A 635 -26.34 1.51 28.23
C ALA A 635 -26.68 3.00 28.40
N ARG A 636 -26.07 3.65 29.40
CA ARG A 636 -26.25 5.07 29.70
C ARG A 636 -25.15 5.93 29.09
N THR A 637 -25.51 7.12 28.64
CA THR A 637 -24.56 8.17 28.23
C THR A 637 -23.98 8.85 29.46
N LEU A 638 -23.06 9.78 29.25
CA LEU A 638 -22.53 10.64 30.31
C LEU A 638 -23.41 11.86 30.61
N SER A 639 -24.59 11.99 30.00
CA SER A 639 -25.44 13.17 30.14
C SER A 639 -26.19 13.19 31.47
N SER A 640 -26.26 14.38 32.09
CA SER A 640 -27.16 14.68 33.19
C SER A 640 -28.62 14.91 32.75
N ASP A 641 -28.86 15.17 31.45
CA ASP A 641 -30.21 15.32 30.88
C ASP A 641 -30.89 13.95 30.73
N SER A 642 -31.99 13.78 31.45
CA SER A 642 -32.80 12.57 31.43
C SER A 642 -33.32 12.18 30.03
N SER A 643 -33.47 13.15 29.13
CA SER A 643 -33.92 12.95 27.75
C SER A 643 -32.87 12.21 26.92
N TRP A 644 -31.59 12.42 27.23
CA TRP A 644 -30.44 11.85 26.53
C TRP A 644 -29.72 10.77 27.33
N LYS A 645 -30.40 10.21 28.33
CA LYS A 645 -29.85 9.24 29.27
C LYS A 645 -29.32 7.97 28.61
N TYR A 646 -29.92 7.51 27.52
CA TYR A 646 -29.65 6.20 26.92
C TYR A 646 -28.88 6.28 25.60
N ILE A 647 -27.88 5.40 25.46
CA ILE A 647 -26.98 5.34 24.30
C ILE A 647 -27.75 5.07 23.01
N ASN A 648 -28.65 4.08 23.00
CA ASN A 648 -29.43 3.75 21.81
C ASN A 648 -30.38 4.87 21.39
N VAL A 649 -30.87 5.67 22.34
CA VAL A 649 -31.70 6.84 22.02
C VAL A 649 -30.84 7.91 21.36
N ARG A 650 -29.70 8.30 21.94
CA ARG A 650 -28.84 9.30 21.28
C ARG A 650 -28.35 8.82 19.92
N ARG A 651 -27.87 7.58 19.81
CA ARG A 651 -27.37 7.04 18.54
C ARG A 651 -28.46 6.89 17.47
N LEU A 652 -29.71 6.63 17.86
CA LEU A 652 -30.84 6.69 16.94
C LEU A 652 -31.04 8.11 16.40
N PHE A 653 -30.94 9.14 17.23
CA PHE A 653 -31.03 10.52 16.76
C PHE A 653 -29.88 10.90 15.83
N LEU A 654 -28.63 10.49 16.13
CA LEU A 654 -27.50 10.69 15.21
C LEU A 654 -27.78 10.07 13.84
N PHE A 655 -28.25 8.82 13.82
CA PHE A 655 -28.64 8.14 12.59
C PHE A 655 -29.72 8.87 11.80
N LEU A 656 -30.75 9.39 12.47
CA LEU A 656 -31.84 10.11 11.83
C LEU A 656 -31.38 11.46 11.27
N GLU A 657 -30.66 12.23 12.08
CA GLU A 657 -30.12 13.56 11.72
C GLU A 657 -29.23 13.43 10.47
N GLU A 658 -28.28 12.49 10.49
CA GLU A 658 -27.33 12.28 9.39
C GLU A 658 -28.00 11.74 8.12
N SER A 659 -28.91 10.74 8.24
CA SER A 659 -29.62 10.21 7.08
C SER A 659 -30.49 11.27 6.40
N ILE A 660 -31.12 12.13 7.20
CA ILE A 660 -31.94 13.22 6.67
C ILE A 660 -31.06 14.26 5.99
N ASP A 661 -29.92 14.61 6.57
CA ASP A 661 -28.99 15.57 5.96
C ASP A 661 -28.48 15.08 4.60
N GLU A 662 -27.91 13.87 4.51
CA GLU A 662 -27.45 13.28 3.24
C GLU A 662 -28.59 13.14 2.22
N GLY A 663 -29.76 12.69 2.68
CA GLY A 663 -30.93 12.43 1.85
C GLY A 663 -31.65 13.67 1.33
N THR A 664 -31.36 14.85 1.90
CA THR A 664 -32.02 16.11 1.55
C THR A 664 -31.08 17.17 0.95
N GLN A 665 -29.83 16.82 0.63
CA GLN A 665 -28.89 17.73 -0.04
C GLN A 665 -29.41 18.34 -1.35
N TRP A 666 -30.30 17.64 -2.07
CA TRP A 666 -30.93 18.13 -3.30
C TRP A 666 -31.84 19.34 -3.11
N VAL A 667 -32.27 19.64 -1.87
CA VAL A 667 -33.13 20.79 -1.55
C VAL A 667 -32.39 22.12 -1.73
N VAL A 668 -31.05 22.11 -1.64
CA VAL A 668 -30.23 23.32 -1.71
C VAL A 668 -30.29 23.91 -3.13
N PHE A 669 -30.58 25.21 -3.22
CA PHE A 669 -30.76 25.99 -4.46
C PHE A 669 -32.06 25.72 -5.25
N GLU A 670 -32.98 24.92 -4.72
CA GLU A 670 -34.32 24.78 -5.29
C GLU A 670 -35.20 26.03 -5.03
N PRO A 671 -36.21 26.30 -5.89
CA PRO A 671 -37.19 27.34 -5.64
C PRO A 671 -37.92 27.12 -4.30
N ASN A 672 -37.80 28.08 -3.38
CA ASN A 672 -38.38 27.98 -2.04
C ASN A 672 -39.90 28.25 -2.07
N ASP A 673 -40.68 27.26 -2.52
CA ASP A 673 -42.15 27.31 -2.63
C ASP A 673 -42.85 26.09 -1.99
N GLU A 674 -44.19 26.10 -1.98
CA GLU A 674 -44.99 25.02 -1.38
C GLU A 674 -44.74 23.65 -2.04
N SER A 675 -44.38 23.62 -3.33
CA SER A 675 -44.08 22.38 -4.03
C SER A 675 -42.84 21.72 -3.45
N LEU A 676 -41.78 22.51 -3.21
CA LEU A 676 -40.57 22.04 -2.54
C LEU A 676 -40.88 21.58 -1.11
N TRP A 677 -41.65 22.35 -0.34
CA TRP A 677 -41.98 22.01 1.05
C TRP A 677 -42.76 20.70 1.17
N ALA A 678 -43.74 20.50 0.29
CA ALA A 678 -44.50 19.25 0.21
C ALA A 678 -43.59 18.06 -0.12
N LEU A 679 -42.63 18.26 -1.02
CA LEU A 679 -41.67 17.23 -1.42
C LEU A 679 -40.71 16.86 -0.29
N VAL A 680 -40.17 17.84 0.43
CA VAL A 680 -39.35 17.62 1.63
C VAL A 680 -40.13 16.85 2.68
N ARG A 681 -41.36 17.31 2.98
CA ARG A 681 -42.24 16.68 3.97
C ARG A 681 -42.53 15.22 3.63
N GLN A 682 -42.87 14.94 2.37
CA GLN A 682 -43.14 13.59 1.89
C GLN A 682 -41.89 12.70 1.97
N THR A 683 -40.74 13.21 1.56
CA THR A 683 -39.47 12.47 1.54
C THR A 683 -39.04 12.05 2.94
N VAL A 684 -39.07 12.99 3.91
CA VAL A 684 -38.76 12.72 5.32
C VAL A 684 -39.80 11.80 5.95
N ALA A 685 -41.11 12.01 5.69
CA ALA A 685 -42.15 11.15 6.25
C ALA A 685 -42.06 9.70 5.77
N ASN A 686 -41.70 9.48 4.50
CA ASN A 686 -41.48 8.14 3.95
C ASN A 686 -40.31 7.42 4.64
N PHE A 687 -39.22 8.15 4.90
CA PHE A 687 -38.08 7.63 5.64
C PHE A 687 -38.46 7.25 7.08
N LEU A 688 -39.07 8.17 7.83
CA LEU A 688 -39.47 7.91 9.22
C LEU A 688 -40.52 6.81 9.33
N THR A 689 -41.39 6.64 8.33
CA THR A 689 -42.29 5.49 8.24
C THR A 689 -41.52 4.17 8.16
N THR A 690 -40.42 4.14 7.40
CA THR A 690 -39.56 2.95 7.29
C THR A 690 -38.85 2.66 8.61
N VAL A 691 -38.35 3.70 9.29
CA VAL A 691 -37.74 3.59 10.62
C VAL A 691 -38.75 3.12 11.67
N TRP A 692 -39.97 3.63 11.66
CA TRP A 692 -41.04 3.17 12.55
C TRP A 692 -41.38 1.69 12.31
N ARG A 693 -41.53 1.28 11.05
CA ARG A 693 -41.80 -0.12 10.68
C ARG A 693 -40.69 -1.09 11.09
N SER A 694 -39.46 -0.62 11.26
CA SER A 694 -38.36 -1.43 11.80
C SER A 694 -38.41 -1.59 13.33
N GLY A 695 -39.37 -0.93 14.01
CA GLY A 695 -39.53 -0.96 15.46
C GLY A 695 -38.66 0.04 16.22
N ALA A 696 -38.03 0.99 15.53
CA ALA A 696 -37.15 1.98 16.18
C ALA A 696 -37.91 3.14 16.85
N LEU A 697 -39.12 3.44 16.36
CA LEU A 697 -40.01 4.47 16.93
C LEU A 697 -41.19 3.82 17.66
N ALA A 698 -41.59 4.41 18.77
CA ALA A 698 -42.71 3.97 19.60
C ALA A 698 -44.04 4.51 19.05
N GLY A 699 -45.11 3.72 19.14
CA GLY A 699 -46.44 4.10 18.67
C GLY A 699 -47.11 2.98 17.88
N THR A 700 -48.43 2.87 18.00
CA THR A 700 -49.23 1.90 17.24
C THR A 700 -49.58 2.39 15.84
N THR A 701 -49.49 3.71 15.62
CA THR A 701 -49.67 4.38 14.33
C THR A 701 -48.46 5.29 14.04
N ALA A 702 -48.28 5.68 12.77
CA ALA A 702 -47.20 6.59 12.38
C ALA A 702 -47.34 7.97 13.05
N ASP A 703 -48.57 8.48 13.20
CA ASP A 703 -48.84 9.80 13.80
C ASP A 703 -48.51 9.85 15.31
N GLU A 704 -48.59 8.71 16.01
CA GLU A 704 -48.10 8.59 17.39
C GLU A 704 -46.58 8.55 17.47
N ALA A 705 -45.93 8.07 16.40
CA ALA A 705 -44.49 7.80 16.36
C ALA A 705 -43.65 8.99 15.90
N PHE A 706 -44.14 9.78 14.95
CA PHE A 706 -43.44 10.96 14.46
C PHE A 706 -44.38 11.97 13.80
N PHE A 707 -43.91 13.20 13.65
CA PHE A 707 -44.52 14.20 12.78
C PHE A 707 -43.45 14.93 11.96
N VAL A 708 -43.85 15.43 10.78
CA VAL A 708 -43.02 16.26 9.89
C VAL A 708 -43.83 17.46 9.46
N ALA A 709 -43.40 18.65 9.87
CA ALA A 709 -44.02 19.92 9.49
C ALA A 709 -43.04 20.75 8.66
N CYS A 710 -43.41 21.04 7.42
CA CYS A 710 -42.66 21.91 6.51
C CYS A 710 -43.70 22.64 5.67
N ASP A 711 -44.12 23.80 6.17
CA ASP A 711 -45.15 24.67 5.59
C ASP A 711 -45.08 26.07 6.21
N ARG A 712 -46.03 26.95 5.91
CA ARG A 712 -46.08 28.33 6.41
C ARG A 712 -46.20 28.45 7.94
N THR A 713 -46.52 27.37 8.65
CA THR A 713 -46.57 27.39 10.13
C THR A 713 -45.18 27.27 10.77
N THR A 714 -44.18 26.77 10.03
CA THR A 714 -42.80 26.61 10.50
C THR A 714 -41.86 27.74 10.07
N MET A 715 -42.30 28.64 9.18
CA MET A 715 -41.49 29.69 8.56
C MET A 715 -42.17 31.06 8.62
N THR A 716 -41.40 32.10 8.91
CA THR A 716 -41.84 33.50 8.84
C THR A 716 -41.57 34.13 7.47
N GLU A 717 -42.12 35.32 7.21
CA GLU A 717 -41.77 36.09 6.00
C GLU A 717 -40.26 36.42 5.94
N ASP A 718 -39.64 36.67 7.10
CA ASP A 718 -38.20 36.93 7.17
C ASP A 718 -37.38 35.68 6.80
N ASP A 719 -37.82 34.49 7.21
CA ASP A 719 -37.17 33.24 6.84
C ASP A 719 -37.17 33.05 5.31
N LEU A 720 -38.33 33.26 4.67
CA LEU A 720 -38.45 33.13 3.21
C LEU A 720 -37.65 34.20 2.47
N ALA A 721 -37.68 35.45 2.94
CA ALA A 721 -36.92 36.55 2.36
C ALA A 721 -35.40 36.30 2.41
N ASN A 722 -34.94 35.57 3.43
CA ASN A 722 -33.54 35.17 3.58
C ASN A 722 -33.25 33.75 3.03
N GLY A 723 -34.18 33.16 2.27
CA GLY A 723 -33.99 31.86 1.61
C GLY A 723 -33.91 30.66 2.56
N ARG A 724 -34.46 30.78 3.78
CA ARG A 724 -34.51 29.68 4.76
C ARG A 724 -35.75 28.83 4.56
N LEU A 725 -35.55 27.51 4.60
CA LEU A 725 -36.60 26.50 4.67
C LEU A 725 -36.47 25.80 6.02
N ILE A 726 -37.54 25.80 6.82
CA ILE A 726 -37.54 25.20 8.16
C ILE A 726 -38.50 24.01 8.18
N CYS A 727 -37.93 22.80 8.32
CA CYS A 727 -38.68 21.57 8.52
C CYS A 727 -38.56 21.12 9.98
N VAL A 728 -39.68 21.08 10.71
CA VAL A 728 -39.74 20.64 12.11
C VAL A 728 -40.13 19.17 12.16
N ILE A 729 -39.28 18.36 12.79
CA ILE A 729 -39.45 16.91 12.89
C ILE A 729 -39.50 16.53 14.37
N GLY A 730 -40.52 15.79 14.76
CA GLY A 730 -40.58 15.15 16.08
C GLY A 730 -40.65 13.64 15.94
N VAL A 731 -39.93 12.91 16.79
CA VAL A 731 -39.91 11.45 16.81
C VAL A 731 -40.02 10.93 18.24
N ALA A 732 -40.70 9.80 18.43
CA ALA A 732 -40.85 9.10 19.70
C ALA A 732 -39.93 7.86 19.72
N PRO A 733 -38.75 7.89 20.35
CA PRO A 733 -37.85 6.74 20.37
C PRO A 733 -38.36 5.64 21.32
N VAL A 734 -38.00 4.38 21.02
CA VAL A 734 -38.24 3.27 21.96
C VAL A 734 -37.19 3.29 23.08
N PHE A 735 -37.65 3.36 24.33
CA PHE A 735 -36.81 3.31 25.51
C PHE A 735 -36.53 1.86 25.95
N PRO A 736 -35.32 1.55 26.45
CA PRO A 736 -34.99 0.21 26.94
C PRO A 736 -35.66 -0.08 28.30
N ALA A 737 -36.13 -1.32 28.48
CA ALA A 737 -36.62 -1.81 29.78
C ALA A 737 -35.44 -2.13 30.71
N GLU A 738 -34.93 -1.12 31.41
CA GLU A 738 -33.80 -1.25 32.35
C GLU A 738 -34.20 -1.89 33.69
N PHE A 739 -35.41 -1.63 34.18
CA PHE A 739 -35.92 -2.15 35.45
C PHE A 739 -37.16 -3.02 35.22
N VAL A 740 -37.09 -4.29 35.63
CA VAL A 740 -38.24 -5.21 35.63
C VAL A 740 -38.63 -5.48 37.09
N ILE A 741 -39.80 -5.00 37.49
CA ILE A 741 -40.29 -5.11 38.87
C ILE A 741 -41.42 -6.14 38.92
N PHE A 742 -41.13 -7.33 39.47
CA PHE A 742 -42.16 -8.31 39.82
C PHE A 742 -42.71 -7.98 41.21
N ARG A 743 -43.99 -7.63 41.29
CA ARG A 743 -44.70 -7.45 42.57
C ARG A 743 -45.46 -8.73 42.88
N ILE A 744 -44.97 -9.49 43.87
CA ILE A 744 -45.63 -10.72 44.33
C ILE A 744 -46.41 -10.40 45.60
N GLN A 745 -47.73 -10.62 45.56
CA GLN A 745 -48.61 -10.46 46.72
C GLN A 745 -49.17 -11.81 47.14
N GLN A 746 -49.26 -12.04 48.45
CA GLN A 746 -49.98 -13.18 49.00
C GLN A 746 -51.49 -12.92 48.85
N LYS A 747 -52.16 -13.75 48.06
CA LYS A 747 -53.61 -13.66 47.86
C LYS A 747 -54.34 -14.20 49.11
N THR A 748 -54.98 -13.33 49.89
CA THR A 748 -56.03 -13.73 50.84
C THR A 748 -57.39 -13.67 50.15
N ARG A 749 -58.41 -14.35 50.70
CA ARG A 749 -59.72 -14.58 50.04
C ARG A 749 -60.46 -13.28 49.61
N GLU A 750 -60.02 -12.11 50.10
CA GLU A 750 -60.63 -10.80 49.89
C GLU A 750 -59.74 -9.78 49.17
N THR A 751 -58.51 -10.12 48.74
CA THR A 751 -57.65 -9.15 48.04
C THR A 751 -58.05 -9.00 46.57
N GLN A 752 -58.65 -7.87 46.19
CA GLN A 752 -58.74 -7.44 44.79
C GLN A 752 -57.45 -6.71 44.37
N LEU A 753 -57.05 -6.89 43.11
CA LEU A 753 -55.94 -6.17 42.47
C LEU A 753 -56.23 -4.67 42.52
N ALA A 754 -55.33 -3.90 43.14
CA ALA A 754 -55.27 -2.45 43.01
C ALA A 754 -54.39 -2.06 41.82
#